data_AF-A0A0C4DN76-F1
#
_entry.id   AF-A0A0C4DN76-F1
#
_cell.length_a   1.000
_cell.length_b   1.000
_cell.length_c   1.000
_cell.angle_alpha   90.00
_cell.angle_beta   90.00
_cell.angle_gamma   90.00
#
_symmetry.space_group_name_H-M   'P 1'
#
loop_
_entity.id
_entity.type
_entity.pdbx_description
1 polymer ?
#
loop_
_entity_poly.entity_id
_entity_poly.type
_entity_poly.pdbx_seq_one_letter_code
_entity_poly.pdbx_strand_id
1 'polypeptide(L)'
;MHAPAYLAVLAAAGLVSAVPAGTTAKAPDAKTPAAAGTDGCPVWASSARTPQLRLEGEDHRCCVSGWLSEYHCCYPKGDYKRPYKNMLECTDQGFQTEKQWNHFEECNLGIVSPQNCTGVTMIHHTAVRNPYRADIPIDAEFPLGAMSRKKHYDAEFAKYKKEGDALNAFFKAKETNPNLGWQGVDYDYAGAGKKQGGTSKTQDEESSSSNAAMSASQPPSIDDQLVTSGNPPRTCLDGMDHARCAALHNYLADYCLAADGQLDPAAEGSRATYFSTHGDAAEAVRPRLHSSVAAFLAAARVPDAPLFFFVGGMPDPDGDFDGLFDNETADNEDEPEDSIVRLYFSHMDACDGKSGGGMLYHQGRHLASFFTHPDDTECAFPVTEHPQSWHPLETILSNWIALIRLGKVVASPADGPALYGGVKIGNWEWRPYGDGQVAGCVAAWDRLCDAIEARRRQSSGATVDDDDHPGEPLLTPAAMDAAKIPDPSFARAFLGFARRPRRIRHIAPGLSLPPAHAATFAAAQPFTHLPRRVPQWDGTAREGIVPPVYIFFSAAGAPQVEVSGWRSSFRHYWGDGHGTVPDGIAFPCRVPPGVYSECVVRSEPEATEEAFRLPLPFSLYGARLGSGDEMMDRTADELFQHGFKPFGGNPNRPQRLERLLDHWAGLVERGIWSVGPHGVQGSIEVFKDATVNWADYAIPSSW
;
A
#
# COMPACT_ATOMS: atom_id res chain seq x y z
N MET A 1 -38.21 -20.53 -10.50
CA MET A 1 -38.38 -22.00 -10.55
C MET A 1 -37.43 -22.62 -9.54
N HIS A 2 -38.04 -23.26 -8.54
CA HIS A 2 -37.56 -24.16 -7.48
C HIS A 2 -36.17 -24.04 -6.83
N ALA A 3 -36.23 -23.66 -5.54
CA ALA A 3 -35.35 -24.03 -4.44
C ALA A 3 -35.34 -25.56 -4.17
N PRO A 4 -34.61 -26.03 -3.13
CA PRO A 4 -35.36 -26.37 -1.91
C PRO A 4 -34.66 -26.02 -0.59
N ALA A 5 -35.52 -25.79 0.41
CA ALA A 5 -35.25 -25.70 1.83
C ALA A 5 -35.14 -27.09 2.49
N TYR A 6 -34.50 -27.17 3.66
CA TYR A 6 -34.89 -28.12 4.71
C TYR A 6 -34.73 -27.49 6.11
N LEU A 7 -35.75 -27.77 6.93
CA LEU A 7 -36.01 -27.33 8.30
C LEU A 7 -35.80 -28.50 9.27
N ALA A 8 -35.74 -28.16 10.57
CA ALA A 8 -36.04 -28.94 11.80
C ALA A 8 -34.82 -29.45 12.61
N VAL A 9 -34.77 -29.39 13.95
CA VAL A 9 -35.68 -28.94 15.03
C VAL A 9 -34.89 -28.88 16.37
N LEU A 10 -35.28 -27.93 17.25
CA LEU A 10 -35.24 -27.78 18.74
C LEU A 10 -34.85 -29.02 19.60
N ALA A 11 -34.41 -28.99 20.87
CA ALA A 11 -34.12 -27.99 21.91
C ALA A 11 -33.59 -28.69 23.19
N ALA A 12 -32.71 -28.00 23.92
CA ALA A 12 -32.79 -27.68 25.36
C ALA A 12 -32.32 -28.64 26.48
N ALA A 13 -31.41 -28.06 27.27
CA ALA A 13 -31.33 -27.98 28.74
C ALA A 13 -30.94 -29.21 29.58
N GLY A 14 -29.94 -29.01 30.46
CA GLY A 14 -29.76 -29.79 31.68
C GLY A 14 -28.35 -29.79 32.28
N LEU A 15 -27.99 -28.73 33.01
CA LEU A 15 -26.94 -28.77 34.05
C LEU A 15 -27.29 -29.82 35.11
N VAL A 16 -26.31 -30.60 35.61
CA VAL A 16 -26.04 -30.84 37.05
C VAL A 16 -24.66 -31.51 37.22
N SER A 17 -23.91 -30.98 38.19
CA SER A 17 -22.62 -31.40 38.74
C SER A 17 -22.64 -32.75 39.49
N ALA A 18 -21.56 -33.53 39.42
CA ALA A 18 -20.80 -34.03 40.59
C ALA A 18 -19.79 -35.15 40.24
N VAL A 19 -18.62 -35.04 40.85
CA VAL A 19 -17.40 -35.89 40.86
C VAL A 19 -17.47 -36.85 42.08
N PRO A 20 -16.49 -37.72 42.43
CA PRO A 20 -15.79 -38.83 41.75
C PRO A 20 -15.96 -40.20 42.49
N ALA A 21 -15.37 -41.26 41.93
CA ALA A 21 -14.72 -42.44 42.57
C ALA A 21 -14.99 -43.67 41.68
N GLY A 22 -14.08 -44.59 41.39
CA GLY A 22 -12.74 -44.85 41.85
C GLY A 22 -12.39 -46.28 41.41
N THR A 23 -11.08 -46.53 41.30
CA THR A 23 -10.43 -47.84 41.48
C THR A 23 -10.61 -48.97 40.45
N THR A 24 -9.43 -49.35 39.94
CA THR A 24 -8.88 -50.72 39.86
C THR A 24 -9.27 -51.63 38.71
N ALA A 25 -8.29 -51.92 37.85
CA ALA A 25 -7.54 -53.19 37.83
C ALA A 25 -7.33 -53.80 36.42
N LYS A 26 -6.03 -53.98 36.15
CA LYS A 26 -5.39 -55.19 35.59
C LYS A 26 -5.65 -55.58 34.14
N ALA A 27 -4.53 -55.47 33.41
CA ALA A 27 -4.08 -56.35 32.33
C ALA A 27 -4.34 -57.86 32.57
N PRO A 28 -4.17 -58.66 31.52
CA PRO A 28 -3.01 -59.53 31.56
C PRO A 28 -2.17 -59.52 30.28
N ASP A 29 -0.86 -59.64 30.53
CA ASP A 29 0.18 -60.10 29.63
C ASP A 29 -0.17 -61.46 28.98
N ALA A 30 0.36 -61.72 27.79
CA ALA A 30 1.59 -62.52 27.66
C ALA A 30 1.79 -63.14 26.26
N LYS A 31 3.07 -63.14 25.86
CA LYS A 31 3.79 -64.18 25.10
C LYS A 31 3.77 -64.16 23.56
N THR A 32 4.83 -63.56 23.02
CA THR A 32 5.74 -64.13 22.00
C THR A 32 6.18 -65.56 22.34
N PRO A 33 6.62 -66.43 21.39
CA PRO A 33 7.89 -66.22 20.67
C PRO A 33 8.03 -66.80 19.23
N ALA A 34 8.97 -66.18 18.50
CA ALA A 34 10.06 -66.77 17.68
C ALA A 34 9.80 -67.58 16.37
N ALA A 35 10.57 -67.13 15.36
CA ALA A 35 11.51 -67.88 14.50
C ALA A 35 11.13 -68.25 13.05
N ALA A 36 11.93 -67.64 12.14
CA ALA A 36 12.68 -68.24 11.03
C ALA A 36 11.97 -68.74 9.75
N GLY A 37 12.51 -68.28 8.60
CA GLY A 37 12.90 -69.20 7.52
C GLY A 37 12.25 -69.05 6.14
N THR A 38 13.00 -68.40 5.23
CA THR A 38 13.32 -68.85 3.85
C THR A 38 12.25 -69.08 2.76
N ASP A 39 12.55 -68.45 1.62
CA ASP A 39 12.45 -68.91 0.22
C ASP A 39 11.11 -68.94 -0.54
N GLY A 40 11.18 -68.43 -1.77
CA GLY A 40 10.42 -68.98 -2.90
C GLY A 40 9.63 -67.98 -3.77
N CYS A 41 10.29 -67.41 -4.79
CA CYS A 41 9.63 -66.98 -6.03
C CYS A 41 9.30 -68.24 -6.88
N PRO A 42 8.22 -68.28 -7.69
CA PRO A 42 8.39 -67.84 -9.08
C PRO A 42 7.15 -67.21 -9.78
N VAL A 43 7.45 -66.23 -10.63
CA VAL A 43 6.99 -65.97 -12.02
C VAL A 43 5.79 -66.76 -12.56
N TRP A 44 4.79 -66.06 -13.13
CA TRP A 44 4.12 -66.40 -14.39
C TRP A 44 3.86 -65.13 -15.25
N ALA A 45 4.38 -65.15 -16.48
CA ALA A 45 4.02 -64.29 -17.63
C ALA A 45 2.63 -64.71 -18.17
N SER A 46 1.93 -64.13 -19.14
CA SER A 46 2.16 -63.23 -20.28
C SER A 46 0.76 -62.82 -20.78
N SER A 47 0.57 -61.75 -21.56
CA SER A 47 0.20 -61.87 -22.99
C SER A 47 -0.13 -60.49 -23.56
N ALA A 48 0.62 -60.09 -24.57
CA ALA A 48 0.36 -58.96 -25.46
C ALA A 48 -0.71 -59.30 -26.53
N ARG A 49 -1.38 -58.27 -27.06
CA ARG A 49 -1.76 -58.19 -28.49
C ARG A 49 -2.30 -56.79 -28.87
N THR A 50 -1.50 -56.05 -29.64
CA THR A 50 -1.92 -55.15 -30.73
C THR A 50 -1.48 -55.83 -32.04
N PRO A 51 -2.08 -55.60 -33.24
CA PRO A 51 -1.81 -54.36 -34.00
C PRO A 51 -2.87 -53.93 -35.06
N GLN A 52 -2.81 -52.66 -35.50
CA GLN A 52 -2.93 -52.16 -36.90
C GLN A 52 -2.86 -50.62 -36.88
N LEU A 53 -1.80 -49.93 -37.33
CA LEU A 53 -1.31 -49.62 -38.70
C LEU A 53 -2.11 -48.54 -39.48
N ARG A 54 -1.60 -47.30 -39.48
CA ARG A 54 -1.29 -46.40 -40.62
C ARG A 54 -0.64 -45.12 -40.05
N LEU A 55 0.64 -44.80 -40.30
CA LEU A 55 1.26 -44.20 -41.52
C LEU A 55 0.58 -42.86 -41.86
N GLU A 56 1.21 -41.68 -41.97
CA GLU A 56 2.58 -41.13 -42.20
C GLU A 56 2.50 -39.64 -41.74
N GLY A 57 3.52 -38.83 -41.48
CA GLY A 57 5.00 -38.83 -41.56
C GLY A 57 5.46 -37.55 -40.84
N GLU A 58 6.53 -37.59 -40.04
CA GLU A 58 7.88 -37.10 -40.40
C GLU A 58 7.88 -35.61 -40.78
N ASP A 59 8.56 -34.73 -40.05
CA ASP A 59 10.02 -34.69 -40.17
C ASP A 59 10.78 -34.21 -38.92
N HIS A 60 11.96 -34.80 -38.78
CA HIS A 60 12.95 -34.63 -37.73
C HIS A 60 13.82 -33.39 -37.91
N ARG A 61 14.39 -32.87 -36.81
CA ARG A 61 15.85 -32.74 -36.64
C ARG A 61 16.26 -32.42 -35.20
N CYS A 62 17.03 -33.35 -34.62
CA CYS A 62 17.94 -33.10 -33.51
C CYS A 62 19.11 -32.20 -33.93
N CYS A 63 19.65 -31.43 -32.99
CA CYS A 63 21.08 -31.42 -32.69
C CYS A 63 21.39 -30.73 -31.34
N VAL A 64 22.52 -31.15 -30.78
CA VAL A 64 22.99 -31.03 -29.40
C VAL A 64 24.09 -29.97 -29.28
N SER A 65 24.13 -29.30 -28.11
CA SER A 65 25.28 -28.64 -27.42
C SER A 65 26.09 -27.48 -28.05
N GLY A 66 26.36 -26.45 -27.23
CA GLY A 66 27.71 -25.84 -27.14
C GLY A 66 27.84 -24.30 -27.16
N TRP A 67 27.94 -23.69 -25.97
CA TRP A 67 28.81 -22.57 -25.50
C TRP A 67 29.25 -21.37 -26.39
N LEU A 68 29.20 -20.17 -25.76
CA LEU A 68 29.85 -18.86 -26.05
C LEU A 68 29.39 -18.16 -27.36
N SER A 69 29.20 -16.84 -27.47
CA SER A 69 29.81 -15.71 -26.78
C SER A 69 28.89 -14.47 -26.71
N GLU A 70 29.27 -13.55 -25.81
CA GLU A 70 28.84 -12.15 -25.68
C GLU A 70 28.62 -11.42 -27.02
N TYR A 71 27.50 -10.69 -27.12
CA TYR A 71 27.43 -9.50 -27.96
C TYR A 71 26.89 -8.34 -27.13
N HIS A 72 27.83 -7.49 -26.72
CA HIS A 72 27.59 -6.10 -26.37
C HIS A 72 26.93 -5.38 -27.56
N CYS A 73 25.67 -4.97 -27.41
CA CYS A 73 25.13 -3.86 -28.20
C CYS A 73 25.48 -2.56 -27.48
N CYS A 74 26.60 -1.96 -27.87
CA CYS A 74 26.88 -0.55 -27.66
C CYS A 74 25.86 0.29 -28.45
N TYR A 75 24.83 0.82 -27.78
CA TYR A 75 24.12 1.99 -28.28
C TYR A 75 24.91 3.25 -27.89
N PRO A 76 25.27 4.14 -28.83
CA PRO A 76 25.88 5.40 -28.47
C PRO A 76 24.85 6.28 -27.75
N LYS A 77 25.28 6.92 -26.67
CA LYS A 77 24.57 7.97 -25.94
C LYS A 77 24.08 9.04 -26.94
N GLY A 78 22.78 9.10 -27.15
CA GLY A 78 22.11 10.20 -27.82
C GLY A 78 21.51 11.13 -26.77
N ASP A 79 22.04 12.35 -26.69
CA ASP A 79 21.45 13.47 -25.96
C ASP A 79 20.01 13.73 -26.43
N TYR A 80 19.02 13.40 -25.62
CA TYR A 80 17.66 13.92 -25.79
C TYR A 80 17.56 15.32 -25.20
N LYS A 81 18.12 16.31 -25.91
CA LYS A 81 17.65 17.70 -25.82
C LYS A 81 16.48 17.86 -26.79
N ARG A 82 15.24 17.92 -26.27
CA ARG A 82 14.09 18.39 -27.04
C ARG A 82 14.27 19.88 -27.36
N PRO A 83 14.17 20.32 -28.62
CA PRO A 83 14.06 21.74 -28.93
C PRO A 83 12.57 22.09 -29.11
N TYR A 84 12.03 22.92 -28.22
CA TYR A 84 10.90 23.78 -28.58
C TYR A 84 11.47 24.95 -29.37
N LYS A 85 11.19 25.00 -30.68
CA LYS A 85 11.45 26.19 -31.49
C LYS A 85 10.14 26.70 -32.05
N ASN A 86 9.78 27.89 -31.57
CA ASN A 86 8.68 28.72 -32.02
C ASN A 86 8.77 28.99 -33.53
N MET A 87 7.63 28.88 -34.20
CA MET A 87 7.35 29.61 -35.44
C MET A 87 7.13 31.07 -35.09
N LEU A 88 8.00 31.95 -35.55
CA LEU A 88 7.73 33.37 -35.74
C LEU A 88 8.46 33.82 -37.00
N GLU A 89 7.69 34.45 -37.86
CA GLU A 89 8.03 34.90 -39.20
C GLU A 89 9.13 35.97 -39.19
N CYS A 90 9.95 35.94 -40.25
CA CYS A 90 10.95 36.96 -40.53
C CYS A 90 10.29 38.27 -40.99
N THR A 91 10.67 39.38 -40.37
CA THR A 91 10.88 40.66 -41.07
C THR A 91 12.05 41.42 -40.45
N ASP A 92 13.13 41.49 -41.23
CA ASP A 92 14.10 42.57 -41.46
C ASP A 92 14.57 43.56 -40.37
N GLN A 93 15.87 43.89 -40.54
CA GLN A 93 16.70 44.92 -39.88
C GLN A 93 17.30 44.48 -38.53
N GLY A 94 18.61 44.44 -38.29
CA GLY A 94 19.77 45.05 -38.94
C GLY A 94 20.67 45.62 -37.82
N PHE A 95 21.98 45.28 -37.87
CA PHE A 95 23.10 45.91 -37.12
C PHE A 95 23.27 45.57 -35.63
N GLN A 96 24.37 44.87 -35.28
CA GLN A 96 25.60 45.36 -34.61
C GLN A 96 25.43 45.46 -33.08
N THR A 97 26.35 45.14 -32.17
CA THR A 97 27.79 44.81 -32.13
C THR A 97 28.01 44.36 -30.67
N GLU A 98 28.74 43.27 -30.41
CA GLU A 98 30.12 43.30 -29.88
C GLU A 98 30.23 43.41 -28.34
N LYS A 99 31.22 42.66 -27.83
CA LYS A 99 31.98 42.79 -26.58
C LYS A 99 31.60 41.90 -25.40
N GLN A 100 32.37 40.81 -25.19
CA GLN A 100 33.69 40.71 -24.51
C GLN A 100 33.48 40.52 -22.99
N TRP A 101 34.17 39.69 -22.21
CA TRP A 101 35.41 38.91 -22.38
C TRP A 101 35.61 37.97 -21.17
N ASN A 102 36.21 36.81 -21.43
CA ASN A 102 37.36 36.15 -20.77
C ASN A 102 37.46 35.92 -19.25
N HIS A 103 37.70 34.66 -18.86
CA HIS A 103 39.01 34.11 -18.42
C HIS A 103 38.92 32.56 -18.35
N PHE A 104 39.70 31.79 -19.14
CA PHE A 104 41.03 31.16 -18.84
C PHE A 104 40.93 30.03 -17.78
N GLU A 105 41.54 28.85 -17.87
CA GLU A 105 42.57 28.24 -18.74
C GLU A 105 42.59 26.70 -18.42
N GLU A 106 42.60 25.80 -19.40
CA GLU A 106 43.75 24.98 -19.88
C GLU A 106 44.07 23.66 -19.13
N CYS A 107 43.98 22.55 -19.88
CA CYS A 107 45.09 21.65 -20.24
C CYS A 107 44.53 20.45 -21.04
N ASN A 108 44.69 20.33 -22.36
CA ASN A 108 45.85 19.98 -23.20
C ASN A 108 45.98 18.47 -23.54
N LEU A 109 46.37 18.23 -24.81
CA LEU A 109 46.78 16.98 -25.50
C LEU A 109 45.62 16.14 -26.12
N GLY A 110 45.60 15.80 -27.41
CA GLY A 110 46.61 15.92 -28.46
C GLY A 110 46.06 15.41 -29.81
N ILE A 111 46.68 15.93 -30.87
CA ILE A 111 46.38 15.78 -32.30
C ILE A 111 46.82 14.40 -32.81
N VAL A 112 45.99 13.72 -33.62
CA VAL A 112 46.41 13.00 -34.86
C VAL A 112 45.23 12.97 -35.86
N SER A 113 45.53 13.34 -37.10
CA SER A 113 44.78 13.21 -38.36
C SER A 113 45.83 12.89 -39.45
N PRO A 114 45.55 12.58 -40.74
CA PRO A 114 44.37 12.01 -41.41
C PRO A 114 44.72 10.74 -42.22
N GLN A 115 43.75 10.09 -42.89
CA GLN A 115 43.95 9.67 -44.29
C GLN A 115 42.66 9.35 -45.05
N ASN A 116 42.66 9.81 -46.30
CA ASN A 116 41.61 9.86 -47.32
C ASN A 116 41.13 8.48 -47.81
N CYS A 117 39.87 8.37 -48.28
CA CYS A 117 39.57 8.46 -49.72
C CYS A 117 38.08 8.19 -50.01
N THR A 118 37.61 9.04 -50.92
CA THR A 118 36.32 9.15 -51.61
C THR A 118 35.76 7.86 -52.22
N GLY A 119 34.42 7.74 -52.20
CA GLY A 119 33.68 6.80 -53.03
C GLY A 119 32.17 6.95 -52.85
N VAL A 120 31.57 7.91 -53.56
CA VAL A 120 30.11 8.07 -53.66
C VAL A 120 29.56 7.00 -54.59
N THR A 121 28.55 6.25 -54.14
CA THR A 121 27.61 5.55 -55.02
C THR A 121 26.23 5.57 -54.37
N MET A 122 25.31 6.35 -54.95
CA MET A 122 23.88 6.28 -54.64
C MET A 122 23.31 5.03 -55.28
N ILE A 123 22.65 4.18 -54.47
CA ILE A 123 21.72 3.17 -54.95
C ILE A 123 20.41 3.35 -54.18
N HIS A 124 19.37 3.69 -54.93
CA HIS A 124 17.97 3.65 -54.52
C HIS A 124 17.62 2.26 -53.99
N HIS A 125 17.02 2.18 -52.80
CA HIS A 125 16.30 0.98 -52.38
C HIS A 125 14.82 1.28 -52.10
N THR A 126 14.05 0.50 -52.84
CA THR A 126 12.62 0.36 -52.98
C THR A 126 11.95 -0.05 -51.67
N ALA A 127 10.77 0.53 -51.43
CA ALA A 127 9.88 0.15 -50.34
C ALA A 127 9.36 -1.29 -50.52
N VAL A 128 9.44 -2.10 -49.45
CA VAL A 128 8.69 -3.36 -49.33
C VAL A 128 7.61 -3.14 -48.27
N ARG A 129 6.36 -3.27 -48.71
CA ARG A 129 5.12 -3.17 -47.92
C ARG A 129 4.95 -4.41 -47.03
N ASN A 130 4.54 -4.17 -45.80
CA ASN A 130 4.02 -5.16 -44.85
C ASN A 130 2.49 -5.31 -45.08
N PRO A 131 1.94 -6.52 -45.32
CA PRO A 131 0.54 -6.68 -45.69
C PRO A 131 -0.29 -7.23 -44.53
N TYR A 132 -0.74 -6.40 -43.59
CA TYR A 132 -1.91 -6.68 -42.74
C TYR A 132 -2.52 -5.38 -42.24
N ARG A 133 -3.38 -4.77 -43.05
CA ARG A 133 -4.42 -3.85 -42.58
C ARG A 133 -5.59 -3.97 -43.55
N ALA A 134 -6.67 -4.57 -43.06
CA ALA A 134 -7.95 -4.59 -43.75
C ALA A 134 -8.55 -3.18 -43.68
N ASP A 135 -9.02 -2.70 -44.83
CA ASP A 135 -9.66 -1.42 -45.05
C ASP A 135 -11.06 -1.38 -44.39
N ILE A 136 -11.32 -0.35 -43.60
CA ILE A 136 -12.67 0.14 -43.26
C ILE A 136 -12.72 1.61 -43.69
N PRO A 137 -13.76 2.07 -44.40
CA PRO A 137 -13.80 3.42 -44.96
C PRO A 137 -14.06 4.47 -43.86
N ILE A 138 -13.28 5.55 -43.91
CA ILE A 138 -13.42 6.74 -43.09
C ILE A 138 -14.58 7.56 -43.64
N ASP A 139 -15.70 7.55 -42.93
CA ASP A 139 -16.69 8.62 -42.87
C ASP A 139 -17.40 8.52 -41.51
N ALA A 140 -16.84 9.19 -40.50
CA ALA A 140 -17.53 9.49 -39.25
C ALA A 140 -16.86 10.71 -38.58
N GLU A 141 -17.69 11.65 -38.19
CA GLU A 141 -17.37 12.96 -37.63
C GLU A 141 -16.51 12.86 -36.35
N PHE A 142 -15.54 13.77 -36.23
CA PHE A 142 -14.76 13.97 -34.99
C PHE A 142 -15.68 14.49 -33.87
N PRO A 143 -15.61 13.96 -32.63
CA PRO A 143 -16.44 14.47 -31.55
C PRO A 143 -15.90 15.81 -31.00
N LEU A 144 -16.84 16.72 -30.73
CA LEU A 144 -16.67 18.07 -30.18
C LEU A 144 -15.84 18.15 -28.87
N GLY A 145 -15.63 17.04 -28.17
CA GLY A 145 -14.92 16.99 -26.88
C GLY A 145 -13.40 17.27 -26.94
N ALA A 146 -12.74 17.04 -28.08
CA ALA A 146 -11.30 17.31 -28.21
C ALA A 146 -10.99 18.82 -28.33
N MET A 147 -11.90 19.62 -28.88
CA MET A 147 -11.76 21.08 -28.93
C MET A 147 -12.03 21.75 -27.58
N SER A 148 -12.89 21.15 -26.74
CA SER A 148 -13.17 21.63 -25.38
C SER A 148 -11.93 21.49 -24.48
N ARG A 149 -11.31 20.30 -24.48
CA ARG A 149 -10.08 20.01 -23.72
C ARG A 149 -8.93 20.95 -24.08
N LYS A 150 -8.71 21.24 -25.36
CA LYS A 150 -7.64 22.16 -25.79
C LYS A 150 -7.90 23.61 -25.33
N LYS A 151 -9.13 24.10 -25.44
CA LYS A 151 -9.48 25.46 -24.97
C LYS A 151 -9.33 25.61 -23.46
N HIS A 152 -9.64 24.55 -22.71
CA HIS A 152 -9.47 24.51 -21.26
C HIS A 152 -7.98 24.55 -20.87
N TYR A 153 -7.13 23.70 -21.47
CA TYR A 153 -5.68 23.73 -21.22
C TYR A 153 -5.02 25.07 -21.61
N ASP A 154 -5.47 25.69 -22.71
CA ASP A 154 -4.96 26.99 -23.14
C ASP A 154 -5.36 28.12 -22.15
N ALA A 155 -6.52 28.02 -21.49
CA ALA A 155 -7.00 28.98 -20.49
C ALA A 155 -6.28 28.81 -19.14
N GLU A 156 -6.11 27.57 -18.68
CA GLU A 156 -5.32 27.19 -17.49
C GLU A 156 -3.87 27.67 -17.64
N PHE A 157 -3.23 27.38 -18.78
CA PHE A 157 -1.86 27.79 -19.04
C PHE A 157 -1.71 29.32 -19.05
N ALA A 158 -2.72 30.06 -19.52
CA ALA A 158 -2.72 31.52 -19.48
C ALA A 158 -2.86 32.09 -18.06
N LYS A 159 -3.63 31.43 -17.18
CA LYS A 159 -3.78 31.80 -15.76
C LYS A 159 -2.47 31.60 -15.00
N TYR A 160 -1.86 30.41 -15.10
CA TYR A 160 -0.58 30.13 -14.44
C TYR A 160 0.57 31.00 -14.95
N LYS A 161 0.58 31.31 -16.26
CA LYS A 161 1.57 32.23 -16.82
C LYS A 161 1.43 33.62 -16.23
N LYS A 162 0.21 34.12 -16.03
CA LYS A 162 -0.06 35.44 -15.44
C LYS A 162 0.36 35.51 -13.96
N GLU A 163 0.12 34.45 -13.20
CA GLU A 163 0.54 34.34 -11.80
C GLU A 163 2.07 34.23 -11.66
N GLY A 164 2.71 33.43 -12.51
CA GLY A 164 4.17 33.33 -12.59
C GLY A 164 4.85 34.65 -13.01
N ASP A 165 4.26 35.37 -13.97
CA ASP A 165 4.74 36.70 -14.38
C ASP A 165 4.58 37.74 -13.26
N ALA A 166 3.49 37.67 -12.47
CA ALA A 166 3.29 38.54 -11.31
C ALA A 166 4.28 38.24 -10.17
N LEU A 167 4.58 36.96 -9.92
CA LEU A 167 5.56 36.54 -8.92
C LEU A 167 6.97 36.99 -9.31
N ASN A 168 7.35 36.79 -10.58
CA ASN A 168 8.64 37.25 -11.11
C ASN A 168 8.76 38.78 -11.07
N ALA A 169 7.70 39.51 -11.38
CA ALA A 169 7.68 40.97 -11.26
C ALA A 169 7.86 41.43 -9.80
N PHE A 170 7.23 40.73 -8.85
CA PHE A 170 7.40 41.01 -7.42
C PHE A 170 8.83 40.77 -6.95
N PHE A 171 9.47 39.65 -7.30
CA PHE A 171 10.85 39.37 -6.92
C PHE A 171 11.84 40.39 -7.51
N LYS A 172 11.62 40.78 -8.77
CA LYS A 172 12.42 41.82 -9.44
C LYS A 172 12.24 43.21 -8.81
N ALA A 173 11.04 43.50 -8.29
CA ALA A 173 10.79 44.72 -7.53
C ALA A 173 11.40 44.68 -6.12
N LYS A 174 11.45 43.50 -5.48
CA LYS A 174 12.13 43.26 -4.20
C LYS A 174 13.64 43.46 -4.26
N GLU A 175 14.27 43.14 -5.39
CA GLU A 175 15.69 43.39 -5.64
C GLU A 175 16.04 44.89 -5.67
N THR A 176 15.09 45.74 -6.06
CA THR A 176 15.30 47.21 -6.15
C THR A 176 14.76 47.96 -4.93
N ASN A 177 13.81 47.38 -4.19
CA ASN A 177 13.32 47.91 -2.93
C ASN A 177 13.07 46.76 -1.92
N PRO A 178 14.03 46.49 -1.00
CA PRO A 178 13.94 45.35 -0.07
C PRO A 178 12.72 45.40 0.88
N ASN A 179 12.15 46.60 1.07
CA ASN A 179 11.03 46.89 1.97
C ASN A 179 9.66 46.81 1.29
N LEU A 180 9.58 46.39 0.02
CA LEU A 180 8.29 46.21 -0.67
C LEU A 180 7.54 45.01 -0.06
N GLY A 181 6.42 45.30 0.61
CA GLY A 181 5.48 44.30 1.13
C GLY A 181 4.47 43.89 0.07
N TRP A 182 4.04 42.63 0.10
CA TRP A 182 2.99 42.11 -0.78
C TRP A 182 1.62 42.54 -0.25
N GLN A 183 0.81 43.22 -1.06
CA GLN A 183 -0.59 43.52 -0.75
C GLN A 183 -1.47 42.69 -1.69
N GLY A 184 -1.89 41.52 -1.21
CA GLY A 184 -2.79 40.63 -1.89
C GLY A 184 -3.41 39.67 -0.89
N VAL A 185 -4.74 39.74 -0.77
CA VAL A 185 -5.65 38.86 -0.01
C VAL A 185 -5.46 38.86 1.53
N ASP A 186 -6.32 39.61 2.20
CA ASP A 186 -6.49 39.60 3.66
C ASP A 186 -6.96 38.23 4.14
N TYR A 187 -6.15 37.57 4.98
CA TYR A 187 -6.61 36.58 5.94
C TYR A 187 -6.41 37.18 7.33
N ASP A 188 -7.51 37.63 7.95
CA ASP A 188 -7.52 38.16 9.31
C ASP A 188 -7.37 37.00 10.32
N TYR A 189 -6.17 36.84 10.87
CA TYR A 189 -5.93 36.08 12.11
C TYR A 189 -5.46 37.04 13.19
N ALA A 190 -6.40 37.51 14.02
CA ALA A 190 -6.10 38.34 15.19
C ALA A 190 -5.75 37.44 16.40
N GLY A 191 -4.46 37.17 16.60
CA GLY A 191 -3.93 36.48 17.79
C GLY A 191 -3.22 37.43 18.75
N ALA A 192 -3.82 37.67 19.92
CA ALA A 192 -3.30 38.55 20.96
C ALA A 192 -2.04 38.00 21.65
N GLY A 193 -0.95 38.77 21.62
CA GLY A 193 0.28 38.45 22.34
C GLY A 193 0.19 38.69 23.84
N LYS A 194 0.51 37.66 24.65
CA LYS A 194 0.96 37.83 26.04
C LYS A 194 2.32 37.18 26.22
N LYS A 195 3.31 38.01 26.54
CA LYS A 195 4.63 37.60 27.05
C LYS A 195 4.50 37.13 28.48
N GLN A 196 5.05 35.96 28.82
CA GLN A 196 5.63 35.70 30.14
C GLN A 196 6.90 34.86 30.00
N GLY A 197 7.97 35.34 30.61
CA GLY A 197 9.17 34.56 30.89
C GLY A 197 9.01 33.81 32.20
N GLY A 198 9.63 32.63 32.29
CA GLY A 198 9.63 31.82 33.50
C GLY A 198 10.56 30.62 33.37
N THR A 199 11.46 30.52 34.33
CA THR A 199 12.62 29.62 34.46
C THR A 199 12.29 28.14 34.63
N SER A 200 13.19 27.28 34.14
CA SER A 200 13.17 25.82 34.28
C SER A 200 13.18 25.34 35.73
N LYS A 201 12.31 24.36 36.06
CA LYS A 201 12.55 23.37 37.10
C LYS A 201 11.97 22.01 36.69
N THR A 202 12.76 20.99 36.97
CA THR A 202 12.57 19.54 36.83
C THR A 202 11.28 19.02 37.46
N GLN A 203 10.58 18.11 36.76
CA GLN A 203 9.49 17.29 37.29
C GLN A 203 9.71 15.82 36.90
N ASP A 204 10.33 15.07 37.83
CA ASP A 204 10.14 13.63 37.98
C ASP A 204 9.18 13.48 39.15
N GLU A 205 7.86 13.34 38.92
CA GLU A 205 6.89 12.80 39.91
C GLU A 205 5.42 12.67 39.40
N GLU A 206 5.13 12.93 38.13
CA GLU A 206 3.73 12.96 37.62
C GLU A 206 3.21 11.66 36.98
N SER A 207 3.94 10.54 37.12
CA SER A 207 3.59 9.26 36.46
C SER A 207 2.51 8.43 37.19
N SER A 208 2.09 8.82 38.40
CA SER A 208 1.13 8.04 39.20
C SER A 208 -0.30 8.58 39.22
N SER A 209 -0.56 9.79 38.72
CA SER A 209 -1.89 10.44 38.80
C SER A 209 -2.66 10.48 37.47
N SER A 210 -2.04 10.09 36.36
CA SER A 210 -2.64 10.13 35.01
C SER A 210 -3.62 8.99 34.72
N ASN A 211 -3.57 7.88 35.48
CA ASN A 211 -4.41 6.70 35.21
C ASN A 211 -5.84 6.79 35.76
N ALA A 212 -6.16 7.76 36.63
CA ALA A 212 -7.50 7.87 37.24
C ALA A 212 -8.45 8.84 36.50
N ALA A 213 -7.94 9.75 35.67
CA ALA A 213 -8.75 10.75 34.95
C ALA A 213 -9.16 10.33 33.52
N MET A 214 -8.61 9.24 32.98
CA MET A 214 -8.87 8.74 31.61
C MET A 214 -10.23 8.02 31.44
N SER A 215 -11.01 7.81 32.51
CA SER A 215 -12.21 6.96 32.45
C SER A 215 -13.52 7.70 32.10
N ALA A 216 -13.53 9.03 32.00
CA ALA A 216 -14.78 9.81 31.86
C ALA A 216 -15.04 10.40 30.46
N SER A 217 -14.11 10.27 29.50
CA SER A 217 -14.18 10.96 28.20
C SER A 217 -14.26 10.05 26.98
N GLN A 218 -14.50 8.74 27.13
CA GLN A 218 -14.61 7.86 25.95
C GLN A 218 -15.97 8.04 25.23
N PRO A 219 -15.99 8.07 23.89
CA PRO A 219 -17.23 8.08 23.13
C PRO A 219 -18.04 6.79 23.40
N PRO A 220 -19.38 6.83 23.21
CA PRO A 220 -20.21 5.64 23.37
C PRO A 220 -19.76 4.50 22.46
N SER A 221 -20.03 3.25 22.86
CA SER A 221 -19.71 2.09 22.01
C SER A 221 -20.44 2.19 20.67
N ILE A 222 -19.73 1.82 19.61
CA ILE A 222 -20.18 1.83 18.21
C ILE A 222 -20.18 0.41 17.60
N ASP A 223 -19.99 -0.62 18.42
CA ASP A 223 -19.74 -2.01 17.99
C ASP A 223 -20.87 -2.60 17.14
N ASP A 224 -22.12 -2.29 17.48
CA ASP A 224 -23.32 -2.74 16.78
C ASP A 224 -23.50 -2.06 15.42
N GLN A 225 -22.80 -0.95 15.18
CA GLN A 225 -22.80 -0.23 13.91
C GLN A 225 -21.63 -0.60 13.02
N LEU A 226 -20.58 -1.27 13.53
CA LEU A 226 -19.40 -1.58 12.71
C LEU A 226 -19.69 -2.66 11.68
N VAL A 227 -19.20 -2.43 10.45
CA VAL A 227 -19.21 -3.43 9.39
C VAL A 227 -18.23 -4.54 9.74
N THR A 228 -18.76 -5.73 9.95
CA THR A 228 -17.99 -6.95 10.24
C THR A 228 -18.58 -8.13 9.46
N SER A 229 -17.92 -9.29 9.49
CA SER A 229 -18.49 -10.51 8.91
C SER A 229 -19.84 -10.91 9.55
N GLY A 230 -20.03 -10.63 10.83
CA GLY A 230 -21.30 -10.85 11.55
C GLY A 230 -22.32 -9.72 11.40
N ASN A 231 -21.92 -8.57 10.86
CA ASN A 231 -22.76 -7.39 10.67
C ASN A 231 -22.40 -6.70 9.33
N PRO A 232 -22.69 -7.35 8.18
CA PRO A 232 -22.25 -6.87 6.88
C PRO A 232 -22.93 -5.55 6.48
N PRO A 233 -22.44 -4.88 5.42
CA PRO A 233 -23.13 -3.71 4.85
C PRO A 233 -24.55 -4.06 4.41
N ARG A 234 -25.49 -3.11 4.54
CA ARG A 234 -26.89 -3.36 4.19
C ARG A 234 -27.11 -3.11 2.70
N THR A 235 -27.16 -4.19 1.92
CA THR A 235 -27.29 -4.12 0.45
C THR A 235 -28.73 -4.13 -0.06
N CYS A 236 -29.72 -4.32 0.81
CA CYS A 236 -31.13 -4.40 0.44
C CYS A 236 -31.89 -3.05 0.50
N LEU A 237 -31.19 -1.97 0.84
CA LEU A 237 -31.77 -0.63 0.94
C LEU A 237 -31.75 0.06 -0.43
N ASP A 238 -32.80 0.85 -0.68
CA ASP A 238 -32.81 1.83 -1.77
C ASP A 238 -32.04 3.06 -1.27
N GLY A 239 -30.73 3.10 -1.54
CA GLY A 239 -29.84 4.13 -1.03
C GLY A 239 -28.78 3.67 -0.04
N MET A 240 -28.06 4.67 0.48
CA MET A 240 -27.14 4.55 1.60
C MET A 240 -27.90 4.19 2.89
N ASP A 241 -27.26 3.37 3.72
CA ASP A 241 -27.64 3.21 5.12
C ASP A 241 -27.31 4.47 5.95
N HIS A 242 -28.07 5.52 5.73
CA HIS A 242 -27.79 6.87 6.24
C HIS A 242 -27.69 6.92 7.77
N ALA A 243 -28.52 6.16 8.50
CA ALA A 243 -28.52 6.14 9.95
C ALA A 243 -27.21 5.53 10.50
N ARG A 244 -26.77 4.41 9.93
CA ARG A 244 -25.49 3.77 10.30
C ARG A 244 -24.31 4.63 9.89
N CYS A 245 -24.33 5.21 8.69
CA CYS A 245 -23.28 6.11 8.22
C CYS A 245 -23.15 7.35 9.11
N ALA A 246 -24.27 7.97 9.48
CA ALA A 246 -24.27 9.14 10.39
C ALA A 246 -23.76 8.75 11.79
N ALA A 247 -24.12 7.57 12.32
CA ALA A 247 -23.62 7.09 13.60
C ALA A 247 -22.10 6.89 13.57
N LEU A 248 -21.56 6.23 12.53
CA LEU A 248 -20.12 6.00 12.36
C LEU A 248 -19.35 7.32 12.16
N HIS A 249 -19.88 8.23 11.34
CA HIS A 249 -19.32 9.56 11.15
C HIS A 249 -19.27 10.35 12.46
N ASN A 250 -20.39 10.42 13.18
CA ASN A 250 -20.49 11.18 14.42
C ASN A 250 -19.60 10.59 15.52
N TYR A 251 -19.38 9.27 15.53
CA TYR A 251 -18.40 8.63 16.40
C TYR A 251 -16.97 9.14 16.14
N LEU A 252 -16.56 9.31 14.88
CA LEU A 252 -15.24 9.84 14.54
C LEU A 252 -15.07 11.29 15.04
N ALA A 253 -16.09 12.12 14.84
CA ALA A 253 -16.10 13.49 15.37
C ALA A 253 -16.01 13.51 16.91
N ASP A 254 -16.82 12.69 17.58
CA ASP A 254 -16.84 12.59 19.06
C ASP A 254 -15.53 12.03 19.61
N TYR A 255 -14.85 11.12 18.88
CA TYR A 255 -13.54 10.58 19.25
C TYR A 255 -12.45 11.67 19.24
N CYS A 256 -12.49 12.60 18.27
CA CYS A 256 -11.59 13.75 18.25
C CYS A 256 -11.83 14.69 19.43
N LEU A 257 -13.09 15.08 19.67
CA LEU A 257 -13.46 15.95 20.78
C LEU A 257 -13.09 15.34 22.14
N ALA A 258 -13.23 14.02 22.28
CA ALA A 258 -12.82 13.28 23.45
C ALA A 258 -11.32 13.41 23.73
N ALA A 259 -10.48 13.33 22.70
CA ALA A 259 -9.04 13.44 22.82
C ALA A 259 -8.58 14.84 23.28
N ASP A 260 -9.35 15.87 22.98
CA ASP A 260 -9.10 17.25 23.44
C ASP A 260 -9.74 17.57 24.80
N GLY A 261 -10.44 16.61 25.41
CA GLY A 261 -11.21 16.85 26.63
C GLY A 261 -12.38 17.82 26.42
N GLN A 262 -12.80 18.01 25.17
CA GLN A 262 -13.89 18.90 24.76
C GLN A 262 -15.21 18.15 24.51
N LEU A 263 -15.20 16.81 24.57
CA LEU A 263 -16.43 16.04 24.52
C LEU A 263 -17.28 16.38 25.75
N ASP A 264 -18.40 17.08 25.54
CA ASP A 264 -19.45 17.25 26.53
C ASP A 264 -20.57 16.22 26.23
N PRO A 265 -20.66 15.11 26.99
CA PRO A 265 -21.68 14.09 26.77
C PRO A 265 -23.10 14.59 27.03
N ALA A 266 -23.25 15.71 27.77
CA ALA A 266 -24.54 16.32 28.11
C ALA A 266 -24.94 17.44 27.15
N ALA A 267 -24.02 17.93 26.30
CA ALA A 267 -24.32 18.89 25.24
C ALA A 267 -25.01 18.19 24.06
N GLU A 268 -26.32 18.04 24.17
CA GLU A 268 -27.16 17.61 23.05
C GLU A 268 -27.26 18.71 21.95
N GLY A 269 -26.84 19.96 22.27
CA GLY A 269 -27.27 21.18 21.59
C GLY A 269 -26.25 22.00 20.77
N SER A 270 -25.00 21.57 20.60
CA SER A 270 -24.06 22.23 19.67
C SER A 270 -23.59 21.27 18.58
N ARG A 271 -24.55 20.72 17.84
CA ARG A 271 -24.34 19.70 16.80
C ARG A 271 -24.76 20.25 15.45
N ALA A 272 -24.08 21.30 14.99
CA ALA A 272 -24.35 21.85 13.67
C ALA A 272 -24.21 20.73 12.63
N THR A 273 -25.32 20.41 11.97
CA THR A 273 -25.39 19.48 10.83
C THR A 273 -25.18 20.25 9.54
N TYR A 274 -24.93 19.53 8.44
CA TYR A 274 -24.68 20.14 7.14
C TYR A 274 -25.70 21.24 6.78
N PHE A 275 -26.99 20.92 6.82
CA PHE A 275 -28.04 21.88 6.45
C PHE A 275 -28.18 23.03 7.45
N SER A 276 -27.96 22.79 8.74
CA SER A 276 -27.99 23.89 9.72
C SER A 276 -26.77 24.81 9.62
N THR A 277 -25.63 24.28 9.17
CA THR A 277 -24.38 25.04 9.01
C THR A 277 -24.45 25.94 7.77
N HIS A 278 -24.89 25.40 6.63
CA HIS A 278 -24.87 26.13 5.35
C HIS A 278 -26.23 26.74 4.96
N GLY A 279 -27.30 26.46 5.72
CA GLY A 279 -28.61 27.10 5.58
C GLY A 279 -29.22 26.98 4.18
N ASP A 280 -29.68 28.12 3.64
CA ASP A 280 -30.39 28.18 2.36
C ASP A 280 -29.59 27.61 1.18
N ALA A 281 -28.26 27.72 1.20
CA ALA A 281 -27.39 27.16 0.15
C ALA A 281 -27.47 25.62 0.13
N ALA A 282 -27.42 24.98 1.30
CA ALA A 282 -27.60 23.53 1.39
C ALA A 282 -29.03 23.09 1.03
N GLU A 283 -30.04 23.87 1.43
CA GLU A 283 -31.43 23.58 1.05
C GLU A 283 -31.68 23.71 -0.46
N ALA A 284 -30.98 24.62 -1.14
CA ALA A 284 -31.09 24.79 -2.60
C ALA A 284 -30.60 23.55 -3.37
N VAL A 285 -29.60 22.84 -2.85
CA VAL A 285 -29.06 21.62 -3.47
C VAL A 285 -29.79 20.34 -3.06
N ARG A 286 -30.57 20.36 -1.97
CA ARG A 286 -31.31 19.18 -1.46
C ARG A 286 -32.12 18.43 -2.52
N PRO A 287 -32.84 19.08 -3.47
CA PRO A 287 -33.63 18.37 -4.48
C PRO A 287 -32.82 17.54 -5.48
N ARG A 288 -31.52 17.82 -5.62
CA ARG A 288 -30.58 17.10 -6.49
C ARG A 288 -29.96 15.87 -5.81
N LEU A 289 -30.12 15.76 -4.49
CA LEU A 289 -29.59 14.65 -3.70
C LEU A 289 -30.57 13.47 -3.67
N HIS A 290 -30.02 12.26 -3.70
CA HIS A 290 -30.76 11.07 -3.33
C HIS A 290 -31.27 11.19 -1.88
N SER A 291 -32.48 10.69 -1.61
CA SER A 291 -33.14 10.84 -0.31
C SER A 291 -32.28 10.34 0.86
N SER A 292 -31.54 9.25 0.67
CA SER A 292 -30.61 8.71 1.68
C SER A 292 -29.41 9.62 1.93
N VAL A 293 -28.89 10.31 0.92
CA VAL A 293 -27.74 11.22 1.06
C VAL A 293 -28.20 12.48 1.79
N ALA A 294 -29.35 13.04 1.42
CA ALA A 294 -29.94 14.16 2.14
C ALA A 294 -30.25 13.81 3.60
N ALA A 295 -30.71 12.59 3.89
CA ALA A 295 -30.93 12.12 5.26
C ALA A 295 -29.62 11.95 6.05
N PHE A 296 -28.55 11.48 5.40
CA PHE A 296 -27.22 11.40 6.00
C PHE A 296 -26.69 12.80 6.36
N LEU A 297 -26.69 13.74 5.42
CA LEU A 297 -26.22 15.12 5.65
C LEU A 297 -27.05 15.87 6.70
N ALA A 298 -28.33 15.53 6.86
CA ALA A 298 -29.19 16.07 7.92
C ALA A 298 -28.89 15.51 9.31
N ALA A 299 -28.19 14.38 9.41
CA ALA A 299 -27.85 13.72 10.68
C ALA A 299 -26.36 13.77 11.03
N ALA A 300 -25.49 13.93 10.04
CA ALA A 300 -24.05 14.05 10.21
C ALA A 300 -23.70 15.45 10.71
N ARG A 301 -22.83 15.50 11.73
CA ARG A 301 -22.32 16.74 12.29
C ARG A 301 -21.22 17.29 11.40
N VAL A 302 -21.14 18.60 11.27
CA VAL A 302 -19.98 19.24 10.65
C VAL A 302 -18.87 19.31 11.70
N PRO A 303 -17.72 18.68 11.47
CA PRO A 303 -16.62 18.71 12.43
C PRO A 303 -15.89 20.07 12.36
N ASP A 304 -15.49 20.61 13.52
CA ASP A 304 -14.72 21.86 13.62
C ASP A 304 -13.21 21.66 13.33
N ALA A 305 -12.80 20.40 13.13
CA ALA A 305 -11.43 19.95 12.86
C ALA A 305 -11.47 18.85 11.79
N PRO A 306 -10.33 18.40 11.22
CA PRO A 306 -10.31 17.27 10.29
C PRO A 306 -11.05 16.05 10.88
N LEU A 307 -11.98 15.48 10.11
CA LEU A 307 -12.83 14.37 10.57
C LEU A 307 -12.00 13.12 10.88
N PHE A 308 -10.97 12.88 10.09
CA PHE A 308 -10.08 11.73 10.20
C PHE A 308 -8.72 12.07 9.56
N PHE A 309 -7.68 11.26 9.79
CA PHE A 309 -6.33 11.55 9.30
C PHE A 309 -6.27 11.88 7.80
N PHE A 310 -7.07 11.20 6.97
CA PHE A 310 -7.08 11.42 5.51
C PHE A 310 -8.02 12.54 5.04
N VAL A 311 -9.00 12.93 5.86
CA VAL A 311 -10.09 13.79 5.42
C VAL A 311 -10.22 15.03 6.29
N GLY A 312 -10.41 16.17 5.62
CA GLY A 312 -10.77 17.41 6.27
C GLY A 312 -12.24 17.42 6.68
N GLY A 313 -12.99 18.38 6.17
CA GLY A 313 -14.43 18.54 6.41
C GLY A 313 -15.30 18.11 5.22
N MET A 314 -16.60 18.33 5.37
CA MET A 314 -17.57 18.25 4.28
C MET A 314 -17.45 19.48 3.36
N PRO A 315 -17.71 19.36 2.05
CA PRO A 315 -17.64 20.49 1.13
C PRO A 315 -18.81 21.47 1.27
N ASP A 316 -18.58 22.72 0.88
CA ASP A 316 -19.65 23.70 0.78
C ASP A 316 -20.71 23.25 -0.25
N PRO A 317 -22.00 23.64 -0.09
CA PRO A 317 -23.04 23.28 -1.04
C PRO A 317 -22.76 23.82 -2.45
N ASP A 318 -22.17 25.02 -2.51
CA ASP A 318 -21.85 25.76 -3.72
C ASP A 318 -20.34 25.83 -3.91
N GLY A 319 -19.85 25.44 -5.09
CA GLY A 319 -18.44 25.58 -5.44
C GLY A 319 -18.15 24.92 -6.79
N ASP A 320 -17.48 25.65 -7.70
CA ASP A 320 -17.16 25.13 -9.04
C ASP A 320 -16.15 23.96 -8.98
N PHE A 321 -15.23 23.95 -8.01
CA PHE A 321 -14.20 22.91 -7.82
C PHE A 321 -14.22 22.26 -6.43
N ASP A 322 -14.87 22.91 -5.47
CA ASP A 322 -14.91 22.57 -4.04
C ASP A 322 -16.36 22.36 -3.53
N GLY A 323 -17.31 22.21 -4.45
CA GLY A 323 -18.71 22.00 -4.13
C GLY A 323 -19.05 20.54 -3.77
N LEU A 324 -20.28 20.35 -3.29
CA LEU A 324 -20.85 19.04 -2.97
C LEU A 324 -20.99 18.12 -4.20
N PHE A 325 -21.29 18.67 -5.38
CA PHE A 325 -21.39 17.91 -6.63
C PHE A 325 -20.11 17.99 -7.44
N ASP A 326 -19.57 16.83 -7.79
CA ASP A 326 -18.35 16.71 -8.60
C ASP A 326 -18.72 16.46 -10.06
N ASN A 327 -19.36 17.46 -10.67
CA ASN A 327 -19.84 17.35 -12.05
C ASN A 327 -18.68 17.35 -13.06
N GLU A 328 -17.50 17.86 -12.70
CA GLU A 328 -16.30 17.72 -13.52
C GLU A 328 -15.86 16.25 -13.61
N THR A 329 -15.77 15.53 -12.49
CA THR A 329 -15.49 14.10 -12.52
C THR A 329 -16.59 13.33 -13.23
N ALA A 330 -17.87 13.67 -13.00
CA ALA A 330 -18.98 13.05 -13.70
C ALA A 330 -18.86 13.21 -15.24
N ASP A 331 -18.59 14.41 -15.72
CA ASP A 331 -18.41 14.71 -17.14
C ASP A 331 -17.17 14.02 -17.72
N ASN A 332 -16.06 13.97 -16.98
CA ASN A 332 -14.80 13.36 -17.43
C ASN A 332 -14.90 11.83 -17.55
N GLU A 333 -15.65 11.19 -16.65
CA GLU A 333 -15.79 9.74 -16.55
C GLU A 333 -17.08 9.22 -17.23
N ASP A 334 -17.76 10.06 -18.02
CA ASP A 334 -19.01 9.76 -18.73
C ASP A 334 -20.15 9.27 -17.79
N GLU A 335 -20.20 9.77 -16.56
CA GLU A 335 -21.25 9.49 -15.58
C GLU A 335 -22.38 10.54 -15.66
N PRO A 336 -23.61 10.22 -15.20
CA PRO A 336 -24.71 11.18 -15.24
C PRO A 336 -24.43 12.44 -14.42
N GLU A 337 -24.93 13.59 -14.87
CA GLU A 337 -24.91 14.83 -14.08
C GLU A 337 -25.49 14.59 -12.67
N ASP A 338 -24.88 15.18 -11.66
CA ASP A 338 -25.22 15.06 -10.23
C ASP A 338 -25.05 13.64 -9.65
N SER A 339 -24.54 12.67 -10.42
CA SER A 339 -24.35 11.31 -9.92
C SER A 339 -23.19 11.18 -8.92
N ILE A 340 -22.19 12.04 -9.01
CA ILE A 340 -21.00 12.03 -8.15
C ILE A 340 -21.10 13.14 -7.10
N VAL A 341 -21.10 12.74 -5.83
CA VAL A 341 -21.14 13.65 -4.69
C VAL A 341 -19.86 13.50 -3.88
N ARG A 342 -19.17 14.61 -3.59
CA ARG A 342 -18.01 14.63 -2.71
C ARG A 342 -18.49 14.73 -1.26
N LEU A 343 -18.27 13.69 -0.46
CA LEU A 343 -18.69 13.72 0.95
C LEU A 343 -17.63 14.31 1.87
N TYR A 344 -16.35 14.15 1.53
CA TYR A 344 -15.23 14.66 2.31
C TYR A 344 -14.08 15.09 1.40
N PHE A 345 -13.40 16.18 1.74
CA PHE A 345 -12.14 16.55 1.11
C PHE A 345 -10.96 15.72 1.62
N SER A 346 -10.00 15.44 0.74
CA SER A 346 -8.70 14.96 1.18
C SER A 346 -7.95 16.05 1.95
N HIS A 347 -7.18 15.65 2.97
CA HIS A 347 -6.31 16.58 3.69
C HIS A 347 -4.94 16.66 3.01
N MET A 348 -4.55 17.85 2.52
CA MET A 348 -3.33 18.02 1.71
C MET A 348 -2.07 17.45 2.39
N ASP A 349 -1.86 17.75 3.67
CA ASP A 349 -0.67 17.29 4.40
C ASP A 349 -0.63 15.76 4.60
N ALA A 350 -1.79 15.10 4.62
CA ALA A 350 -1.87 13.64 4.69
C ALA A 350 -1.64 12.99 3.30
N CYS A 351 -1.91 13.75 2.23
CA CYS A 351 -1.89 13.30 0.84
C CYS A 351 -0.66 13.82 0.07
N ASP A 352 0.48 14.00 0.75
CA ASP A 352 1.76 14.42 0.14
C ASP A 352 1.68 15.78 -0.59
N GLY A 353 0.93 16.73 -0.01
CA GLY A 353 0.76 18.08 -0.52
C GLY A 353 -0.15 18.19 -1.74
N LYS A 354 -0.85 17.11 -2.12
CA LYS A 354 -1.76 17.06 -3.26
C LYS A 354 -3.17 17.47 -2.85
N SER A 355 -3.75 18.41 -3.60
CA SER A 355 -5.15 18.82 -3.47
C SER A 355 -6.04 18.15 -4.54
N GLY A 356 -7.36 18.16 -4.32
CA GLY A 356 -8.36 17.83 -5.32
C GLY A 356 -8.96 16.42 -5.26
N GLY A 357 -8.42 15.54 -4.42
CA GLY A 357 -9.04 14.24 -4.14
C GLY A 357 -10.18 14.33 -3.12
N GLY A 358 -10.49 13.20 -2.49
CA GLY A 358 -11.46 13.10 -1.42
C GLY A 358 -12.29 11.83 -1.49
N MET A 359 -13.35 11.79 -0.69
CA MET A 359 -14.33 10.72 -0.72
C MET A 359 -15.44 11.06 -1.71
N LEU A 360 -15.46 10.36 -2.85
CA LEU A 360 -16.54 10.47 -3.82
C LEU A 360 -17.58 9.38 -3.56
N TYR A 361 -18.85 9.73 -3.68
CA TYR A 361 -20.00 8.86 -3.53
C TYR A 361 -20.85 8.91 -4.81
N HIS A 362 -21.09 7.74 -5.38
CA HIS A 362 -21.92 7.59 -6.57
C HIS A 362 -23.39 7.38 -6.19
N GLN A 363 -24.21 8.41 -6.32
CA GLN A 363 -25.63 8.42 -5.91
C GLN A 363 -26.46 7.35 -6.62
N GLY A 364 -26.23 7.09 -7.91
CA GLY A 364 -26.99 6.06 -8.65
C GLY A 364 -26.61 4.61 -8.36
N ARG A 365 -25.51 4.39 -7.62
CA ARG A 365 -24.95 3.05 -7.33
C ARG A 365 -24.84 2.78 -5.82
N HIS A 366 -24.94 3.83 -5.03
CA HIS A 366 -24.85 3.83 -3.57
C HIS A 366 -23.52 3.33 -3.00
N LEU A 367 -22.42 3.63 -3.69
CA LEU A 367 -21.06 3.25 -3.30
C LEU A 367 -20.16 4.49 -3.22
N ALA A 368 -19.09 4.37 -2.44
CA ALA A 368 -18.07 5.38 -2.26
C ALA A 368 -16.66 4.82 -2.54
N SER A 369 -15.74 5.72 -2.88
CA SER A 369 -14.30 5.46 -2.99
C SER A 369 -13.54 6.70 -2.53
N PHE A 370 -12.41 6.50 -1.86
CA PHE A 370 -11.49 7.58 -1.53
C PHE A 370 -10.38 7.69 -2.57
N PHE A 371 -10.10 8.93 -2.98
CA PHE A 371 -9.04 9.30 -3.90
C PHE A 371 -8.07 10.25 -3.22
N THR A 372 -6.78 9.94 -3.28
CA THR A 372 -5.74 10.80 -2.71
C THR A 372 -5.47 11.99 -3.63
N HIS A 373 -5.52 11.75 -4.94
CA HIS A 373 -5.36 12.73 -6.01
C HIS A 373 -6.49 12.61 -7.04
N PRO A 374 -6.90 13.71 -7.73
CA PRO A 374 -7.86 13.64 -8.84
C PRO A 374 -7.50 12.58 -9.89
N ASP A 375 -6.24 12.54 -10.33
CA ASP A 375 -5.77 11.53 -11.31
C ASP A 375 -5.97 10.07 -10.85
N ASP A 376 -6.18 9.81 -9.55
CA ASP A 376 -6.44 8.45 -9.08
C ASP A 376 -7.82 7.93 -9.53
N THR A 377 -8.70 8.77 -10.10
CA THR A 377 -10.01 8.35 -10.64
C THR A 377 -9.87 7.26 -11.70
N GLU A 378 -8.80 7.26 -12.47
CA GLU A 378 -8.51 6.25 -13.50
C GLU A 378 -8.36 4.82 -12.93
N CYS A 379 -8.10 4.69 -11.62
CA CYS A 379 -7.98 3.40 -10.93
C CYS A 379 -9.32 2.82 -10.46
N ALA A 380 -10.40 3.61 -10.53
CA ALA A 380 -11.72 3.24 -10.01
C ALA A 380 -12.86 3.48 -11.01
N PHE A 381 -12.65 4.26 -12.07
CA PHE A 381 -13.62 4.47 -13.13
C PHE A 381 -13.27 3.66 -14.39
N PRO A 382 -14.28 3.18 -15.14
CA PRO A 382 -15.70 3.25 -14.82
C PRO A 382 -16.09 2.29 -13.67
N VAL A 383 -17.07 2.67 -12.86
CA VAL A 383 -17.46 1.92 -11.64
C VAL A 383 -17.76 0.44 -11.93
N THR A 384 -18.30 0.13 -13.11
CA THR A 384 -18.64 -1.23 -13.53
C THR A 384 -17.44 -2.12 -13.84
N GLU A 385 -16.29 -1.53 -14.21
CA GLU A 385 -15.05 -2.25 -14.50
C GLU A 385 -14.16 -2.40 -13.26
N HIS A 386 -14.36 -1.55 -12.26
CA HIS A 386 -13.62 -1.55 -10.99
C HIS A 386 -14.52 -1.72 -9.75
N PRO A 387 -15.43 -2.72 -9.69
CA PRO A 387 -16.36 -2.87 -8.57
C PRO A 387 -15.66 -3.09 -7.22
N GLN A 388 -14.41 -3.57 -7.21
CA GLN A 388 -13.57 -3.74 -6.03
C GLN A 388 -13.05 -2.41 -5.44
N SER A 389 -13.10 -1.32 -6.20
CA SER A 389 -12.69 0.02 -5.78
C SER A 389 -13.85 0.81 -5.16
N TRP A 390 -15.07 0.26 -5.13
CA TRP A 390 -16.26 0.96 -4.67
C TRP A 390 -16.98 0.19 -3.57
N HIS A 391 -17.17 0.84 -2.42
CA HIS A 391 -17.73 0.20 -1.22
C HIS A 391 -18.88 1.02 -0.63
N PRO A 392 -19.84 0.38 0.06
CA PRO A 392 -20.81 1.11 0.87
C PRO A 392 -20.10 2.04 1.87
N LEU A 393 -20.62 3.26 2.07
CA LEU A 393 -19.95 4.27 2.91
C LEU A 393 -19.70 3.76 4.34
N GLU A 394 -20.63 3.00 4.91
CA GLU A 394 -20.48 2.41 6.24
C GLU A 394 -19.27 1.46 6.32
N THR A 395 -18.87 0.86 5.21
CA THR A 395 -17.67 0.00 5.14
C THR A 395 -16.42 0.83 5.30
N ILE A 396 -16.34 1.98 4.62
CA ILE A 396 -15.17 2.86 4.68
C ILE A 396 -15.08 3.56 6.05
N LEU A 397 -16.20 4.02 6.60
CA LEU A 397 -16.20 4.62 7.94
C LEU A 397 -15.84 3.59 9.02
N SER A 398 -16.35 2.36 8.92
CA SER A 398 -15.95 1.26 9.82
C SER A 398 -14.47 0.92 9.69
N ASN A 399 -13.92 1.05 8.49
CA ASN A 399 -12.50 0.87 8.20
C ASN A 399 -11.63 1.86 9.00
N TRP A 400 -11.97 3.14 8.94
CA TRP A 400 -11.26 4.18 9.68
C TRP A 400 -11.34 3.97 11.20
N ILE A 401 -12.49 3.53 11.71
CA ILE A 401 -12.63 3.16 13.13
C ILE A 401 -11.78 1.93 13.47
N ALA A 402 -11.62 0.97 12.55
CA ALA A 402 -10.72 -0.16 12.75
C ALA A 402 -9.25 0.30 12.86
N LEU A 403 -8.82 1.31 12.09
CA LEU A 403 -7.49 1.92 12.23
C LEU A 403 -7.27 2.53 13.60
N ILE A 404 -8.31 3.16 14.16
CA ILE A 404 -8.28 3.69 15.51
C ILE A 404 -8.11 2.56 16.54
N ARG A 405 -8.90 1.49 16.42
CA ARG A 405 -8.83 0.33 17.32
C ARG A 405 -7.52 -0.43 17.26
N LEU A 406 -6.89 -0.48 16.08
CA LEU A 406 -5.56 -1.05 15.90
C LEU A 406 -4.45 -0.19 16.55
N GLY A 407 -4.76 1.05 16.93
CA GLY A 407 -3.79 2.04 17.37
C GLY A 407 -2.92 2.57 16.23
N LYS A 408 -3.34 2.39 14.97
CA LYS A 408 -2.64 2.93 13.80
C LYS A 408 -2.87 4.43 13.68
N VAL A 409 -4.12 4.85 13.89
CA VAL A 409 -4.51 6.26 13.90
C VAL A 409 -4.98 6.60 15.31
N VAL A 410 -4.43 7.65 15.90
CA VAL A 410 -4.75 8.05 17.27
C VAL A 410 -5.05 9.54 17.31
N ALA A 411 -6.12 9.92 17.99
CA ALA A 411 -6.36 11.32 18.29
C ALA A 411 -5.53 11.70 19.53
N SER A 412 -4.76 12.78 19.41
CA SER A 412 -3.96 13.37 20.48
C SER A 412 -3.97 14.90 20.34
N PRO A 413 -3.83 15.68 21.45
CA PRO A 413 -3.97 17.14 21.41
C PRO A 413 -3.14 17.79 20.31
N ALA A 414 -3.76 18.65 19.48
CA ALA A 414 -3.14 19.17 18.25
C ALA A 414 -1.74 19.78 18.46
N ASP A 415 -1.53 20.52 19.55
CA ASP A 415 -0.27 21.20 19.86
C ASP A 415 0.84 20.28 20.41
N GLY A 416 0.51 19.03 20.75
CA GLY A 416 1.46 18.06 21.27
C GLY A 416 2.23 17.34 20.15
N PRO A 417 3.51 16.98 20.36
CA PRO A 417 4.26 16.21 19.38
C PRO A 417 3.66 14.81 19.18
N ALA A 418 3.74 14.28 17.97
CA ALA A 418 3.43 12.88 17.71
C ALA A 418 4.38 11.95 18.48
N LEU A 419 3.89 10.80 18.94
CA LEU A 419 4.66 9.83 19.73
C LEU A 419 5.95 9.39 19.03
N TYR A 420 5.90 9.26 17.69
CA TYR A 420 7.02 8.83 16.86
C TYR A 420 7.65 9.96 16.05
N GLY A 421 7.29 11.22 16.34
CA GLY A 421 7.77 12.39 15.60
C GLY A 421 7.23 12.49 14.16
N GLY A 422 6.13 11.79 13.86
CA GLY A 422 5.43 11.84 12.57
C GLY A 422 4.58 13.09 12.38
N VAL A 423 4.08 13.27 11.16
CA VAL A 423 3.14 14.35 10.82
C VAL A 423 1.83 14.17 11.60
N LYS A 424 1.31 15.28 12.12
CA LYS A 424 -0.03 15.38 12.71
C LYS A 424 -0.95 16.18 11.81
N ILE A 425 -2.20 15.76 11.75
CA ILE A 425 -3.26 16.36 10.96
C ILE A 425 -4.36 16.79 11.92
N GLY A 426 -4.30 18.07 12.35
CA GLY A 426 -5.05 18.52 13.53
C GLY A 426 -4.74 17.62 14.73
N ASN A 427 -5.76 16.95 15.24
CA ASN A 427 -5.66 16.04 16.37
C ASN A 427 -5.22 14.63 15.98
N TRP A 428 -5.17 14.30 14.70
CA TRP A 428 -4.86 12.95 14.24
C TRP A 428 -3.37 12.73 14.09
N GLU A 429 -2.90 11.65 14.71
CA GLU A 429 -1.55 11.12 14.54
C GLU A 429 -1.62 9.79 13.79
N TRP A 430 -0.80 9.67 12.74
CA TRP A 430 -0.53 8.38 12.10
C TRP A 430 0.70 7.73 12.72
N ARG A 431 0.50 6.59 13.37
CA ARG A 431 1.59 5.84 14.00
C ARG A 431 2.25 4.90 13.00
N PRO A 432 3.59 4.76 13.02
CA PRO A 432 4.30 3.79 12.17
C PRO A 432 3.78 2.36 12.35
N TYR A 433 3.31 2.01 13.55
CA TYR A 433 2.54 0.81 13.87
C TYR A 433 1.80 1.00 15.21
N GLY A 434 0.79 0.16 15.47
CA GLY A 434 0.09 0.07 16.77
C GLY A 434 0.18 -1.32 17.41
N ASP A 435 -0.09 -1.41 18.71
CA ASP A 435 -0.06 -2.67 19.46
C ASP A 435 -1.04 -3.70 18.90
N GLY A 436 -2.21 -3.24 18.44
CA GLY A 436 -3.20 -4.10 17.79
C GLY A 436 -2.67 -4.72 16.49
N GLN A 437 -1.84 -4.00 15.74
CA GLN A 437 -1.21 -4.52 14.52
C GLN A 437 -0.12 -5.55 14.83
N VAL A 438 0.65 -5.34 15.89
CA VAL A 438 1.64 -6.33 16.35
C VAL A 438 0.92 -7.60 16.80
N ALA A 439 -0.12 -7.48 17.64
CA ALA A 439 -0.91 -8.61 18.11
C ALA A 439 -1.60 -9.36 16.97
N GLY A 440 -2.21 -8.64 16.01
CA GLY A 440 -2.82 -9.23 14.81
C GLY A 440 -1.80 -10.00 13.97
N CYS A 441 -0.62 -9.42 13.73
CA CYS A 441 0.44 -10.08 12.99
C CYS A 441 0.97 -11.34 13.69
N VAL A 442 1.11 -11.31 15.03
CA VAL A 442 1.47 -12.50 15.82
C VAL A 442 0.39 -13.57 15.74
N ALA A 443 -0.89 -13.20 15.80
CA ALA A 443 -1.99 -14.15 15.64
C ALA A 443 -2.02 -14.78 14.23
N ALA A 444 -1.80 -13.99 13.17
CA ALA A 444 -1.70 -14.49 11.80
C ALA A 444 -0.49 -15.43 11.62
N TRP A 445 0.64 -15.13 12.28
CA TRP A 445 1.79 -16.01 12.33
C TRP A 445 1.49 -17.34 13.02
N ASP A 446 0.82 -17.29 14.18
CA ASP A 446 0.45 -18.49 14.93
C ASP A 446 -0.50 -19.36 14.10
N ARG A 447 -1.48 -18.75 13.43
CA ARG A 447 -2.39 -19.45 12.51
C ARG A 447 -1.65 -20.12 11.36
N LEU A 448 -0.70 -19.44 10.72
CA LEU A 448 0.12 -20.06 9.66
C LEU A 448 0.90 -21.26 10.20
N CYS A 449 1.53 -21.13 11.35
CA CYS A 449 2.25 -22.23 11.98
C CYS A 449 1.31 -23.41 12.30
N ASP A 450 0.13 -23.13 12.85
CA ASP A 450 -0.90 -24.13 13.17
C ASP A 450 -1.38 -24.86 11.92
N ALA A 451 -1.65 -24.13 10.83
CA ALA A 451 -2.05 -24.70 9.55
C ALA A 451 -0.99 -25.67 8.99
N ILE A 452 0.29 -25.29 9.04
CA ILE A 452 1.41 -26.13 8.60
C ILE A 452 1.52 -27.37 9.49
N GLU A 453 1.48 -27.21 10.82
CA GLU A 453 1.59 -28.33 11.74
C GLU A 453 0.41 -29.31 11.60
N ALA A 454 -0.82 -28.80 11.44
CA ALA A 454 -2.01 -29.62 11.22
C ALA A 454 -1.89 -30.47 9.96
N ARG A 455 -1.48 -29.86 8.84
CA ARG A 455 -1.23 -30.59 7.58
C ARG A 455 -0.10 -31.61 7.73
N ARG A 456 0.98 -31.29 8.45
CA ARG A 456 2.07 -32.24 8.71
C ARG A 456 1.60 -33.46 9.50
N ARG A 457 0.76 -33.28 10.53
CA ARG A 457 0.19 -34.38 11.33
C ARG A 457 -0.65 -35.31 10.46
N GLN A 458 -1.47 -34.75 9.58
CA GLN A 458 -2.27 -35.52 8.63
C GLN A 458 -1.41 -36.37 7.68
N SER A 459 -0.31 -35.82 7.16
CA SER A 459 0.58 -36.53 6.23
C SER A 459 1.47 -37.60 6.88
N SER A 460 1.77 -37.46 8.18
CA SER A 460 2.71 -38.34 8.88
C SER A 460 2.04 -39.45 9.70
N GLY A 461 0.72 -39.40 9.91
CA GLY A 461 -0.01 -40.34 10.77
C GLY A 461 0.46 -40.33 12.23
N ALA A 462 1.23 -39.32 12.64
CA ALA A 462 1.82 -39.23 13.96
C ALA A 462 0.77 -38.79 15.00
N THR A 463 0.72 -39.51 16.12
CA THR A 463 -0.08 -39.14 17.29
C THR A 463 0.49 -37.89 17.96
N VAL A 464 -0.37 -37.14 18.65
CA VAL A 464 -0.08 -35.90 19.37
C VAL A 464 1.12 -36.10 20.30
N ASP A 465 2.26 -35.49 19.97
CA ASP A 465 3.25 -35.15 21.00
C ASP A 465 2.79 -33.86 21.65
N ASP A 466 2.58 -33.94 22.96
CA ASP A 466 2.23 -32.87 23.87
C ASP A 466 3.44 -31.94 24.04
N ASP A 467 3.68 -31.08 23.05
CA ASP A 467 4.71 -30.03 23.10
C ASP A 467 4.15 -28.81 23.88
N ASP A 468 3.68 -29.05 25.12
CA ASP A 468 3.03 -28.06 26.01
C ASP A 468 4.06 -27.16 26.73
N HIS A 469 5.18 -26.85 26.06
CA HIS A 469 6.20 -25.93 26.57
C HIS A 469 5.97 -24.54 25.98
N PRO A 470 6.10 -23.47 26.78
CA PRO A 470 6.02 -22.12 26.24
C PRO A 470 7.02 -21.97 25.10
N GLY A 471 6.52 -21.62 23.92
CA GLY A 471 7.33 -21.45 22.72
C GLY A 471 8.38 -20.37 22.94
N GLU A 472 9.62 -20.65 22.57
CA GLU A 472 10.65 -19.62 22.49
C GLU A 472 10.24 -18.56 21.46
N PRO A 473 10.60 -17.28 21.66
CA PRO A 473 10.35 -16.26 20.65
C PRO A 473 11.13 -16.55 19.37
N LEU A 474 10.65 -16.02 18.25
CA LEU A 474 11.26 -16.23 16.94
C LEU A 474 12.72 -15.76 16.93
N LEU A 475 12.99 -14.64 17.62
CA LEU A 475 14.32 -14.14 17.92
C LEU A 475 14.43 -13.62 19.36
N THR A 476 15.63 -13.71 19.93
CA THR A 476 15.94 -13.11 21.23
C THR A 476 16.27 -11.63 21.09
N PRO A 477 16.11 -10.81 22.15
CA PRO A 477 16.54 -9.41 22.13
C PRO A 477 18.00 -9.25 21.71
N ALA A 478 18.90 -10.12 22.21
CA ALA A 478 20.32 -10.11 21.84
C ALA A 478 20.58 -10.36 20.35
N ALA A 479 19.77 -11.20 19.69
CA ALA A 479 19.86 -11.41 18.24
C ALA A 479 19.42 -10.16 17.44
N MET A 480 18.36 -9.48 17.89
CA MET A 480 17.86 -8.25 17.27
C MET A 480 18.83 -7.08 17.48
N ASP A 481 19.47 -7.00 18.65
CA ASP A 481 20.52 -6.01 18.95
C ASP A 481 21.77 -6.24 18.09
N ALA A 482 22.24 -7.48 17.98
CA ALA A 482 23.36 -7.83 17.11
C ALA A 482 23.07 -7.47 15.65
N ALA A 483 21.82 -7.62 15.21
CA ALA A 483 21.33 -7.25 13.89
C ALA A 483 21.03 -5.75 13.73
N LYS A 484 21.17 -4.92 14.78
CA LYS A 484 20.85 -3.48 14.79
C LYS A 484 19.41 -3.16 14.35
N ILE A 485 18.46 -4.02 14.71
CA ILE A 485 17.03 -3.75 14.48
C ILE A 485 16.58 -2.63 15.44
N PRO A 486 15.86 -1.60 14.96
CA PRO A 486 15.50 -0.45 15.79
C PRO A 486 14.62 -0.81 16.98
N ASP A 487 14.82 -0.11 18.09
CA ASP A 487 14.02 -0.22 19.31
C ASP A 487 13.51 1.18 19.69
N PRO A 488 12.19 1.43 19.70
CA PRO A 488 11.12 0.49 19.34
C PRO A 488 10.99 0.35 17.81
N SER A 489 10.44 -0.77 17.30
CA SER A 489 9.97 -0.93 15.91
C SER A 489 8.99 -2.10 15.77
N PHE A 490 8.15 -2.08 14.73
CA PHE A 490 7.22 -3.17 14.44
C PHE A 490 7.94 -4.50 14.27
N ALA A 491 8.99 -4.54 13.45
CA ALA A 491 9.74 -5.76 13.18
C ALA A 491 10.32 -6.35 14.48
N ARG A 492 10.86 -5.51 15.37
CA ARG A 492 11.39 -5.95 16.67
C ARG A 492 10.29 -6.51 17.57
N ALA A 493 9.14 -5.85 17.64
CA ALA A 493 8.01 -6.31 18.43
C ALA A 493 7.48 -7.65 17.91
N PHE A 494 7.20 -7.75 16.60
CA PHE A 494 6.75 -8.98 15.97
C PHE A 494 7.73 -10.15 16.18
N LEU A 495 9.02 -9.96 15.87
CA LEU A 495 10.04 -11.01 16.00
C LEU A 495 10.27 -11.43 17.46
N GLY A 496 10.04 -10.54 18.42
CA GLY A 496 10.16 -10.80 19.86
C GLY A 496 8.94 -11.49 20.47
N PHE A 497 7.74 -11.30 19.91
CA PHE A 497 6.49 -11.90 20.42
C PHE A 497 6.05 -13.16 19.65
N ALA A 498 6.37 -13.27 18.36
CA ALA A 498 6.03 -14.43 17.56
C ALA A 498 6.74 -15.69 18.06
N ARG A 499 6.03 -16.82 18.16
CA ARG A 499 6.63 -18.09 18.60
C ARG A 499 7.55 -18.68 17.52
N ARG A 500 8.56 -19.45 17.93
CA ARG A 500 9.39 -20.25 17.03
C ARG A 500 8.88 -21.68 16.92
N PRO A 501 8.33 -22.12 15.77
CA PRO A 501 7.90 -23.51 15.63
C PRO A 501 9.10 -24.46 15.55
N ARG A 502 9.15 -25.47 16.43
CA ARG A 502 10.32 -26.36 16.60
C ARG A 502 10.61 -27.27 15.42
N ARG A 503 9.56 -27.77 14.77
CA ARG A 503 9.63 -28.78 13.71
C ARG A 503 9.36 -28.21 12.30
N ILE A 504 9.16 -26.91 12.20
CA ILE A 504 8.99 -26.19 10.92
C ILE A 504 10.31 -25.50 10.60
N ARG A 505 10.76 -25.63 9.35
CA ARG A 505 11.89 -24.87 8.80
C ARG A 505 11.43 -23.94 7.69
N HIS A 506 10.45 -24.39 6.90
CA HIS A 506 9.91 -23.65 5.75
C HIS A 506 8.47 -23.23 5.99
N ILE A 507 8.21 -21.93 5.85
CA ILE A 507 6.91 -21.30 6.12
C ILE A 507 6.15 -20.95 4.83
N ALA A 508 6.85 -20.92 3.70
CA ALA A 508 6.32 -20.78 2.36
C ALA A 508 7.30 -21.45 1.37
N PRO A 509 6.93 -21.68 0.09
CA PRO A 509 7.79 -22.33 -0.87
C PRO A 509 9.13 -21.60 -1.03
N GLY A 510 10.23 -22.30 -0.74
CA GLY A 510 11.58 -21.73 -0.76
C GLY A 510 11.91 -20.71 0.33
N LEU A 511 11.01 -20.42 1.28
CA LEU A 511 11.21 -19.43 2.35
C LEU A 511 11.27 -20.09 3.73
N SER A 512 12.23 -19.66 4.54
CA SER A 512 12.63 -20.30 5.79
C SER A 512 12.55 -19.33 6.98
N LEU A 513 12.47 -19.91 8.18
CA LEU A 513 12.55 -19.15 9.43
C LEU A 513 13.87 -18.36 9.54
N PRO A 514 13.86 -17.21 10.23
CA PRO A 514 15.10 -16.50 10.55
C PRO A 514 16.03 -17.40 11.38
N PRO A 515 17.36 -17.36 11.15
CA PRO A 515 18.32 -18.12 11.94
C PRO A 515 18.21 -17.80 13.44
N ALA A 516 18.15 -18.83 14.29
CA ALA A 516 18.10 -18.62 15.75
C ALA A 516 19.39 -18.03 16.33
N HIS A 517 20.53 -18.30 15.67
CA HIS A 517 21.81 -17.83 16.16
C HIS A 517 22.02 -16.35 15.81
N ALA A 518 22.23 -15.53 16.85
CA ALA A 518 22.35 -14.07 16.75
C ALA A 518 23.36 -13.62 15.68
N ALA A 519 24.56 -14.19 15.65
CA ALA A 519 25.59 -13.80 14.69
C ALA A 519 25.20 -14.15 13.24
N THR A 520 24.53 -15.28 13.03
CA THR A 520 24.07 -15.70 11.69
C THR A 520 22.94 -14.80 11.21
N PHE A 521 21.98 -14.47 12.09
CA PHE A 521 20.90 -13.56 11.75
C PHE A 521 21.42 -12.15 11.44
N ALA A 522 22.30 -11.61 12.28
CA ALA A 522 22.91 -10.30 12.09
C ALA A 522 23.72 -10.20 10.79
N ALA A 523 24.58 -11.19 10.51
CA ALA A 523 25.41 -11.21 9.30
C ALA A 523 24.60 -11.30 8.00
N ALA A 524 23.34 -11.76 8.08
CA ALA A 524 22.47 -11.91 6.93
C ALA A 524 21.62 -10.66 6.65
N GLN A 525 21.65 -9.64 7.50
CA GLN A 525 20.88 -8.40 7.30
C GLN A 525 21.61 -7.44 6.34
N PRO A 526 21.03 -7.12 5.17
CA PRO A 526 21.70 -6.26 4.19
C PRO A 526 21.60 -4.77 4.52
N PHE A 527 20.54 -4.32 5.19
CA PHE A 527 20.23 -2.89 5.33
C PHE A 527 20.36 -2.34 6.75
N THR A 528 20.29 -3.17 7.79
CA THR A 528 20.16 -2.69 9.17
C THR A 528 21.37 -1.92 9.69
N HIS A 529 22.53 -2.08 9.03
CA HIS A 529 23.77 -1.36 9.28
C HIS A 529 23.87 0.01 8.60
N LEU A 530 22.94 0.34 7.69
CA LEU A 530 22.91 1.62 7.00
C LEU A 530 22.63 2.79 7.97
N PRO A 531 23.11 4.00 7.64
CA PRO A 531 22.88 5.18 8.46
C PRO A 531 21.39 5.52 8.52
N ARG A 532 20.94 6.00 9.67
CA ARG A 532 19.52 6.39 9.91
C ARG A 532 19.22 7.86 9.61
N ARG A 533 20.28 8.57 9.26
CA ARG A 533 20.31 9.97 8.90
C ARG A 533 21.08 10.10 7.60
N VAL A 534 20.43 10.66 6.58
CA VAL A 534 20.99 10.80 5.23
C VAL A 534 20.94 12.27 4.84
N PRO A 535 22.09 12.92 4.59
CA PRO A 535 22.13 14.28 4.07
C PRO A 535 21.37 14.38 2.75
N GLN A 536 20.60 15.44 2.56
CA GLN A 536 19.89 15.76 1.33
C GLN A 536 20.63 16.87 0.58
N TRP A 537 20.37 16.98 -0.73
CA TRP A 537 21.01 17.95 -1.62
C TRP A 537 20.74 19.41 -1.23
N ASP A 538 19.60 19.68 -0.59
CA ASP A 538 19.15 21.00 -0.15
C ASP A 538 19.78 21.46 1.17
N GLY A 539 20.72 20.67 1.72
CA GLY A 539 21.38 20.95 3.00
C GLY A 539 20.60 20.47 4.22
N THR A 540 19.40 19.91 4.03
CA THR A 540 18.66 19.23 5.10
C THR A 540 19.18 17.80 5.31
N ALA A 541 18.63 17.09 6.29
CA ALA A 541 18.89 15.66 6.45
C ALA A 541 17.57 14.93 6.68
N ARG A 542 17.40 13.81 5.97
CA ARG A 542 16.34 12.85 6.24
C ARG A 542 16.74 12.03 7.46
N GLU A 543 15.93 12.05 8.51
CA GLU A 543 16.18 11.40 9.80
C GLU A 543 15.10 10.36 10.10
N GLY A 544 15.33 9.50 11.09
CA GLY A 544 14.32 8.54 11.53
C GLY A 544 14.07 7.40 10.54
N ILE A 545 15.04 7.07 9.68
CA ILE A 545 14.92 5.96 8.73
C ILE A 545 14.93 4.62 9.49
N VAL A 546 13.90 3.81 9.23
CA VAL A 546 13.79 2.42 9.68
C VAL A 546 14.10 1.52 8.47
N PRO A 547 15.25 0.82 8.47
CA PRO A 547 15.67 0.01 7.35
C PRO A 547 14.87 -1.29 7.27
N PRO A 548 14.74 -1.84 6.05
CA PRO A 548 14.17 -3.16 5.83
C PRO A 548 14.91 -4.23 6.63
N VAL A 549 14.15 -5.02 7.39
CA VAL A 549 14.64 -6.21 8.09
C VAL A 549 14.32 -7.42 7.23
N TYR A 550 15.30 -8.27 6.97
CA TYR A 550 15.10 -9.55 6.28
C TYR A 550 14.48 -10.56 7.26
N ILE A 551 13.18 -10.82 7.13
CA ILE A 551 12.36 -11.59 8.08
C ILE A 551 12.34 -13.07 7.71
N PHE A 552 11.97 -13.41 6.46
CA PHE A 552 11.87 -14.81 6.00
C PHE A 552 12.81 -15.07 4.83
N PHE A 553 13.67 -16.07 5.01
CA PHE A 553 14.90 -16.24 4.24
C PHE A 553 14.71 -17.22 3.09
N SER A 554 15.15 -16.85 1.89
CA SER A 554 15.35 -17.82 0.81
C SER A 554 16.47 -18.82 1.11
N ALA A 555 16.47 -19.94 0.38
CA ALA A 555 17.55 -20.91 0.43
C ALA A 555 18.91 -20.30 0.07
N ALA A 556 19.97 -20.80 0.72
CA ALA A 556 21.34 -20.35 0.45
C ALA A 556 21.69 -20.51 -1.03
N GLY A 557 22.29 -19.48 -1.63
CA GLY A 557 22.67 -19.46 -3.05
C GLY A 557 21.55 -19.10 -4.02
N ALA A 558 20.36 -18.72 -3.54
CA ALA A 558 19.32 -18.18 -4.41
C ALA A 558 19.85 -16.96 -5.22
N PRO A 559 19.47 -16.82 -6.51
CA PRO A 559 19.87 -15.69 -7.32
C PRO A 559 19.49 -14.39 -6.64
N GLN A 560 20.44 -13.46 -6.54
CA GLN A 560 20.22 -12.18 -5.88
C GLN A 560 19.38 -11.25 -6.75
N VAL A 561 18.51 -10.48 -6.12
CA VAL A 561 17.61 -9.49 -6.74
C VAL A 561 18.31 -8.13 -6.79
N GLU A 562 18.24 -7.44 -7.92
CA GLU A 562 18.78 -6.09 -8.07
C GLU A 562 17.86 -5.07 -7.40
N VAL A 563 18.40 -4.29 -6.46
CA VAL A 563 17.67 -3.25 -5.71
C VAL A 563 18.33 -1.88 -5.83
N SER A 564 19.31 -1.72 -6.71
CA SER A 564 19.97 -0.44 -6.95
C SER A 564 19.14 0.52 -7.79
N GLY A 565 18.03 0.08 -8.40
CA GLY A 565 17.20 0.94 -9.24
C GLY A 565 16.60 2.12 -8.45
N TRP A 566 16.44 3.27 -9.11
CA TRP A 566 15.79 4.44 -8.48
C TRP A 566 14.32 4.20 -8.11
N ARG A 567 13.67 3.25 -8.80
CA ARG A 567 12.32 2.76 -8.50
C ARG A 567 12.28 1.74 -7.36
N SER A 568 13.42 1.32 -6.82
CA SER A 568 13.43 0.35 -5.73
C SER A 568 12.98 1.01 -4.44
N SER A 569 11.91 0.47 -3.84
CA SER A 569 11.40 0.80 -2.51
C SER A 569 12.51 0.78 -1.43
N PHE A 570 13.50 -0.10 -1.59
CA PHE A 570 14.64 -0.23 -0.69
C PHE A 570 15.62 0.94 -0.74
N ARG A 571 15.81 1.56 -1.92
CA ARG A 571 16.86 2.58 -2.15
C ARG A 571 16.37 4.00 -1.94
N HIS A 572 15.09 4.26 -2.18
CA HIS A 572 14.50 5.59 -2.27
C HIS A 572 14.97 6.54 -1.14
N TYR A 573 14.95 6.08 0.11
CA TYR A 573 15.25 6.89 1.29
C TYR A 573 16.74 7.16 1.56
N TRP A 574 17.64 6.40 0.95
CA TRP A 574 19.09 6.65 0.99
C TRP A 574 19.59 7.51 -0.17
N GLY A 575 18.68 7.98 -1.03
CA GLY A 575 18.99 9.00 -2.01
C GLY A 575 19.18 10.38 -1.37
N ASP A 576 20.01 11.20 -1.99
CA ASP A 576 20.20 12.62 -1.71
C ASP A 576 19.05 13.50 -2.22
N GLY A 577 18.01 12.90 -2.83
CA GLY A 577 16.88 13.57 -3.49
C GLY A 577 16.99 13.63 -5.02
N HIS A 578 18.16 13.37 -5.60
CA HIS A 578 18.37 13.24 -7.05
C HIS A 578 18.53 11.79 -7.52
N GLY A 579 18.22 10.83 -6.64
CA GLY A 579 18.40 9.41 -6.91
C GLY A 579 19.85 8.94 -6.82
N THR A 580 20.75 9.78 -6.29
CA THR A 580 22.15 9.43 -5.99
C THR A 580 22.30 9.13 -4.50
N VAL A 581 23.01 8.04 -4.18
CA VAL A 581 23.31 7.73 -2.77
C VAL A 581 24.52 8.57 -2.37
N PRO A 582 24.47 9.33 -1.26
CA PRO A 582 25.59 10.16 -0.83
C PRO A 582 26.90 9.38 -0.67
N ASP A 583 28.02 10.07 -0.93
CA ASP A 583 29.35 9.52 -0.74
C ASP A 583 29.54 8.99 0.70
N GLY A 584 30.13 7.80 0.81
CA GLY A 584 30.35 7.12 2.09
C GLY A 584 29.23 6.20 2.56
N ILE A 585 28.08 6.17 1.86
CA ILE A 585 27.01 5.20 2.13
C ILE A 585 27.13 4.01 1.17
N ALA A 586 27.59 2.88 1.69
CA ALA A 586 27.67 1.62 0.93
C ALA A 586 26.30 0.93 0.87
N PHE A 587 25.42 1.39 -0.02
CA PHE A 587 24.11 0.77 -0.24
C PHE A 587 24.25 -0.55 -1.02
N PRO A 588 23.61 -1.65 -0.58
CA PRO A 588 23.70 -2.93 -1.30
C PRO A 588 22.94 -2.86 -2.63
N CYS A 589 23.62 -3.13 -3.74
CA CYS A 589 22.97 -3.16 -5.06
C CYS A 589 22.11 -4.42 -5.28
N ARG A 590 22.40 -5.48 -4.51
CA ARG A 590 21.76 -6.78 -4.64
C ARG A 590 21.46 -7.37 -3.28
N VAL A 591 20.32 -8.04 -3.17
CA VAL A 591 19.89 -8.71 -1.95
C VAL A 591 19.34 -10.11 -2.23
N PRO A 592 19.37 -11.02 -1.24
CA PRO A 592 18.70 -12.30 -1.37
C PRO A 592 17.19 -12.12 -1.52
N PRO A 593 16.50 -12.95 -2.31
CA PRO A 593 15.05 -12.90 -2.38
C PRO A 593 14.42 -13.39 -1.07
N GLY A 594 13.20 -12.97 -0.78
CA GLY A 594 12.46 -13.35 0.44
C GLY A 594 11.71 -12.18 1.04
N VAL A 595 11.22 -12.30 2.27
CA VAL A 595 10.34 -11.27 2.87
C VAL A 595 11.15 -10.29 3.68
N TYR A 596 10.99 -9.01 3.37
CA TYR A 596 11.56 -7.89 4.09
C TYR A 596 10.46 -7.02 4.71
N SER A 597 10.71 -6.41 5.87
CA SER A 597 9.87 -5.29 6.32
C SER A 597 10.02 -4.09 5.38
N GLU A 598 9.03 -3.21 5.34
CA GLU A 598 9.11 -1.97 4.58
C GLU A 598 10.21 -1.04 5.11
N CYS A 599 10.83 -0.28 4.19
CA CYS A 599 11.66 0.86 4.58
C CYS A 599 10.75 2.06 4.84
N VAL A 600 10.89 2.71 5.99
CA VAL A 600 10.06 3.89 6.29
C VAL A 600 10.88 5.02 6.88
N VAL A 601 10.35 6.24 6.73
CA VAL A 601 10.79 7.44 7.42
C VAL A 601 9.68 7.83 8.37
N ARG A 602 9.92 7.79 9.68
CA ARG A 602 8.85 8.04 10.68
C ARG A 602 8.26 9.44 10.62
N SER A 603 9.02 10.40 10.12
CA SER A 603 8.57 11.79 9.95
C SER A 603 7.73 12.01 8.69
N GLU A 604 7.67 11.06 7.76
CA GLU A 604 6.85 11.18 6.56
C GLU A 604 5.39 10.80 6.86
N PRO A 605 4.43 11.34 6.09
CA PRO A 605 3.04 10.92 6.15
C PRO A 605 2.93 9.40 5.95
N GLU A 606 1.96 8.80 6.63
CA GLU A 606 1.57 7.40 6.40
C GLU A 606 2.67 6.32 6.60
N ALA A 607 3.67 6.57 7.45
CA ALA A 607 4.70 5.57 7.78
C ALA A 607 4.09 4.19 8.15
N THR A 608 4.61 3.11 7.55
CA THR A 608 4.03 1.76 7.64
C THR A 608 5.05 0.67 7.96
N GLU A 609 5.54 0.65 9.19
CA GLU A 609 6.49 -0.38 9.61
C GLU A 609 5.91 -1.80 9.59
N GLU A 610 4.57 -1.92 9.64
CA GLU A 610 3.88 -3.21 9.57
C GLU A 610 3.89 -3.85 8.17
N ALA A 611 4.33 -3.11 7.16
CA ALA A 611 4.27 -3.54 5.77
C ALA A 611 5.48 -4.40 5.37
N PHE A 612 5.36 -5.06 4.22
CA PHE A 612 6.39 -5.95 3.71
C PHE A 612 6.64 -5.79 2.20
N ARG A 613 7.82 -6.24 1.78
CA ARG A 613 8.21 -6.49 0.38
C ARG A 613 8.67 -7.92 0.19
N LEU A 614 8.34 -8.52 -0.95
CA LEU A 614 8.79 -9.85 -1.36
C LEU A 614 9.56 -9.76 -2.68
N PRO A 615 10.81 -9.27 -2.69
CA PRO A 615 11.65 -9.31 -3.88
C PRO A 615 11.89 -10.75 -4.35
N LEU A 616 11.57 -11.02 -5.61
CA LEU A 616 11.76 -12.31 -6.27
C LEU A 616 12.88 -12.23 -7.34
N PRO A 617 13.55 -13.35 -7.66
CA PRO A 617 14.64 -13.35 -8.63
C PRO A 617 14.17 -13.37 -10.10
N PHE A 618 12.87 -13.18 -10.35
CA PHE A 618 12.25 -13.21 -11.67
C PHE A 618 11.07 -12.23 -11.73
N SER A 619 10.72 -11.81 -12.94
CA SER A 619 9.54 -10.97 -13.19
C SER A 619 8.27 -11.81 -13.24
N LEU A 620 7.16 -11.21 -12.85
CA LEU A 620 5.83 -11.83 -12.79
C LEU A 620 4.83 -11.13 -13.73
N TYR A 621 5.21 -10.92 -14.99
CA TYR A 621 4.29 -10.36 -15.99
C TYR A 621 3.01 -11.19 -16.08
N GLY A 622 1.85 -10.54 -16.08
CA GLY A 622 0.53 -11.21 -16.03
C GLY A 622 0.02 -11.55 -14.64
N ALA A 623 0.84 -11.44 -13.58
CA ALA A 623 0.32 -11.49 -12.21
C ALA A 623 -0.48 -10.22 -11.89
N ARG A 624 -1.34 -10.29 -10.87
CA ARG A 624 -2.25 -9.19 -10.51
C ARG A 624 -2.06 -8.75 -9.06
N LEU A 625 -2.20 -7.44 -8.86
CA LEU A 625 -2.26 -6.81 -7.55
C LEU A 625 -3.58 -7.15 -6.85
N GLY A 626 -3.70 -6.81 -5.56
CA GLY A 626 -4.93 -6.96 -4.78
C GLY A 626 -6.13 -6.19 -5.37
N SER A 627 -5.87 -5.09 -6.08
CA SER A 627 -6.85 -4.27 -6.81
C SER A 627 -7.34 -4.95 -8.09
N GLY A 628 -6.71 -6.04 -8.51
CA GLY A 628 -7.01 -6.73 -9.77
C GLY A 628 -6.21 -6.21 -10.96
N ASP A 629 -5.48 -5.11 -10.81
CA ASP A 629 -4.64 -4.56 -11.88
C ASP A 629 -3.48 -5.50 -12.19
N GLU A 630 -3.12 -5.59 -13.47
CA GLU A 630 -1.95 -6.36 -13.89
C GLU A 630 -0.67 -5.65 -13.44
N MET A 631 0.31 -6.42 -12.98
CA MET A 631 1.64 -5.88 -12.64
C MET A 631 2.32 -5.40 -13.93
N MET A 632 2.31 -4.09 -14.14
CA MET A 632 2.84 -3.45 -15.34
C MET A 632 4.35 -3.20 -15.27
N ASP A 633 4.92 -3.11 -14.06
CA ASP A 633 6.32 -2.73 -13.88
C ASP A 633 7.22 -3.94 -13.56
N ARG A 634 8.53 -3.80 -13.84
CA ARG A 634 9.52 -4.90 -13.70
C ARG A 634 9.97 -5.13 -12.26
N THR A 635 9.35 -4.46 -11.31
CA THR A 635 9.66 -4.44 -9.88
C THR A 635 9.28 -5.79 -9.29
N ALA A 636 10.30 -6.59 -8.97
CA ALA A 636 10.12 -7.96 -8.52
C ALA A 636 9.57 -8.09 -7.09
N ASP A 637 9.16 -6.99 -6.47
CA ASP A 637 8.66 -6.85 -5.10
C ASP A 637 7.16 -6.50 -4.99
N GLU A 638 6.42 -6.52 -6.11
CA GLU A 638 5.00 -6.16 -6.17
C GLU A 638 4.03 -7.31 -5.85
N LEU A 639 4.51 -8.55 -5.77
CA LEU A 639 3.65 -9.69 -5.45
C LEU A 639 2.99 -9.51 -4.07
N PHE A 640 1.69 -9.82 -4.00
CA PHE A 640 0.82 -9.63 -2.83
C PHE A 640 0.61 -8.17 -2.39
N GLN A 641 1.06 -7.19 -3.17
CA GLN A 641 0.78 -5.78 -2.89
C GLN A 641 -0.66 -5.39 -3.29
N HIS A 642 -1.16 -4.30 -2.71
CA HIS A 642 -2.56 -3.91 -2.88
C HIS A 642 -2.90 -3.38 -4.27
N GLY A 643 -2.03 -2.60 -4.91
CA GLY A 643 -2.49 -1.65 -5.94
C GLY A 643 -3.36 -0.56 -5.31
N PHE A 644 -4.35 -0.07 -6.06
CA PHE A 644 -5.26 0.99 -5.60
C PHE A 644 -6.04 0.61 -4.32
N LYS A 645 -6.24 1.60 -3.43
CA LYS A 645 -6.87 1.43 -2.11
C LYS A 645 -8.04 2.41 -1.93
N PRO A 646 -9.29 1.93 -1.95
CA PRO A 646 -10.46 2.81 -1.88
C PRO A 646 -10.80 3.31 -0.47
N PHE A 647 -10.00 2.95 0.54
CA PHE A 647 -10.23 3.30 1.95
C PHE A 647 -9.37 4.47 2.44
N GLY A 648 -8.53 5.02 1.57
CA GLY A 648 -7.66 6.14 1.88
C GLY A 648 -6.19 5.80 2.03
N GLY A 649 -5.40 6.87 1.97
CA GLY A 649 -3.96 6.86 1.99
C GLY A 649 -3.31 6.78 0.61
N ASN A 650 -2.00 6.95 0.57
CA ASN A 650 -1.21 6.90 -0.66
C ASN A 650 -1.49 5.59 -1.43
N PRO A 651 -1.83 5.65 -2.74
CA PRO A 651 -2.14 4.46 -3.55
C PRO A 651 -0.97 3.47 -3.60
N ASN A 652 0.27 3.93 -3.40
CA ASN A 652 1.46 3.08 -3.39
C ASN A 652 1.79 2.49 -2.01
N ARG A 653 0.95 2.72 -1.00
CA ARG A 653 1.18 2.21 0.36
C ARG A 653 1.25 0.68 0.34
N PRO A 654 2.31 0.06 0.88
CA PRO A 654 2.50 -1.39 0.81
C PRO A 654 1.49 -2.19 1.65
N GLN A 655 1.45 -3.50 1.39
CA GLN A 655 0.61 -4.47 2.10
C GLN A 655 1.20 -4.85 3.45
N ARG A 656 0.32 -5.14 4.41
CA ARG A 656 0.69 -5.52 5.78
C ARG A 656 1.18 -6.97 5.86
N LEU A 657 2.19 -7.21 6.67
CA LEU A 657 2.74 -8.55 6.89
C LEU A 657 1.69 -9.53 7.45
N GLU A 658 0.83 -9.05 8.35
CA GLU A 658 -0.32 -9.80 8.89
C GLU A 658 -1.15 -10.44 7.76
N ARG A 659 -1.51 -9.65 6.75
CA ARG A 659 -2.35 -10.12 5.63
C ARG A 659 -1.64 -11.16 4.77
N LEU A 660 -0.33 -11.03 4.58
CA LEU A 660 0.48 -12.05 3.90
C LEU A 660 0.43 -13.38 4.64
N LEU A 661 0.65 -13.34 5.96
CA LEU A 661 0.69 -14.54 6.81
C LEU A 661 -0.65 -15.26 6.84
N ASP A 662 -1.75 -14.52 6.99
CA ASP A 662 -3.11 -15.05 6.92
C ASP A 662 -3.42 -15.67 5.57
N HIS A 663 -2.99 -15.01 4.48
CA HIS A 663 -3.20 -15.52 3.13
C HIS A 663 -2.43 -16.82 2.89
N TRP A 664 -1.16 -16.88 3.33
CA TRP A 664 -0.35 -18.10 3.29
C TRP A 664 -0.94 -19.23 4.13
N ALA A 665 -1.51 -18.92 5.30
CA ALA A 665 -2.25 -19.91 6.09
C ALA A 665 -3.40 -20.50 5.26
N GLY A 666 -4.17 -19.65 4.58
CA GLY A 666 -5.23 -20.07 3.66
C GLY A 666 -4.74 -20.97 2.52
N LEU A 667 -3.58 -20.71 1.93
CA LEU A 667 -2.99 -21.55 0.86
C LEU A 667 -2.63 -22.95 1.37
N VAL A 668 -2.14 -23.05 2.61
CA VAL A 668 -1.85 -24.33 3.28
C VAL A 668 -3.15 -25.05 3.66
N GLU A 669 -4.11 -24.33 4.24
CA GLU A 669 -5.42 -24.88 4.64
C GLU A 669 -6.19 -25.44 3.45
N ARG A 670 -6.19 -24.76 2.30
CA ARG A 670 -6.80 -25.23 1.05
C ARG A 670 -6.00 -26.34 0.36
N GLY A 671 -4.75 -26.57 0.77
CA GLY A 671 -3.87 -27.59 0.20
C GLY A 671 -3.28 -27.20 -1.16
N ILE A 672 -3.32 -25.91 -1.51
CA ILE A 672 -2.63 -25.37 -2.68
C ILE A 672 -1.12 -25.49 -2.46
N TRP A 673 -0.66 -25.15 -1.26
CA TRP A 673 0.71 -25.41 -0.84
C TRP A 673 0.81 -26.76 -0.13
N SER A 674 1.66 -27.62 -0.69
CA SER A 674 1.96 -28.92 -0.10
C SER A 674 2.84 -28.78 1.14
N VAL A 675 2.60 -29.60 2.16
CA VAL A 675 3.35 -29.59 3.42
C VAL A 675 4.03 -30.93 3.64
N GLY A 676 5.34 -30.89 3.87
CA GLY A 676 6.19 -32.03 4.14
C GLY A 676 6.72 -32.06 5.58
N PRO A 677 7.70 -32.93 5.87
CA PRO A 677 8.26 -33.10 7.22
C PRO A 677 8.86 -31.84 7.84
N HIS A 678 9.33 -30.90 7.01
CA HIS A 678 10.01 -29.67 7.42
C HIS A 678 9.18 -28.40 7.20
N GLY A 679 7.90 -28.52 6.91
CA GLY A 679 7.01 -27.40 6.61
C GLY A 679 6.59 -27.35 5.14
N VAL A 680 6.30 -26.15 4.63
CA VAL A 680 5.84 -25.96 3.25
C VAL A 680 6.90 -26.43 2.25
N GLN A 681 6.48 -27.17 1.22
CA GLN A 681 7.33 -27.72 0.19
C GLN A 681 7.43 -26.78 -1.03
N GLY A 682 8.44 -27.03 -1.85
CA GLY A 682 8.69 -26.26 -3.07
C GLY A 682 9.84 -25.27 -2.91
N SER A 683 10.28 -24.74 -4.03
CA SER A 683 11.26 -23.66 -4.10
C SER A 683 10.57 -22.32 -4.31
N ILE A 684 11.36 -21.25 -4.32
CA ILE A 684 10.85 -19.90 -4.62
C ILE A 684 10.22 -19.81 -6.02
N GLU A 685 10.51 -20.75 -6.91
CA GLU A 685 9.93 -20.83 -8.26
C GLU A 685 8.42 -21.05 -8.25
N VAL A 686 7.84 -21.56 -7.16
CA VAL A 686 6.38 -21.74 -7.02
C VAL A 686 5.64 -20.40 -7.15
N PHE A 687 6.27 -19.27 -6.80
CA PHE A 687 5.64 -17.96 -6.98
C PHE A 687 5.40 -17.58 -8.45
N LYS A 688 6.00 -18.27 -9.43
CA LYS A 688 5.66 -18.11 -10.86
C LYS A 688 4.22 -18.49 -11.18
N ASP A 689 3.60 -19.32 -10.35
CA ASP A 689 2.20 -19.71 -10.49
C ASP A 689 1.28 -18.49 -10.39
N ALA A 690 1.72 -17.36 -9.82
CA ALA A 690 0.98 -16.11 -9.80
C ALA A 690 0.62 -15.59 -11.21
N THR A 691 1.35 -15.98 -12.26
CA THR A 691 1.05 -15.58 -13.64
C THR A 691 -0.08 -16.39 -14.28
N VAL A 692 -0.41 -17.56 -13.72
CA VAL A 692 -1.44 -18.47 -14.24
C VAL A 692 -2.63 -18.57 -13.29
N ASN A 693 -2.36 -18.58 -11.99
CA ASN A 693 -3.32 -18.74 -10.89
C ASN A 693 -3.36 -17.47 -10.03
N TRP A 694 -3.38 -16.30 -10.66
CA TRP A 694 -3.23 -15.00 -10.00
C TRP A 694 -4.18 -14.80 -8.79
N ALA A 695 -5.38 -15.37 -8.83
CA ALA A 695 -6.37 -15.25 -7.75
C ALA A 695 -5.88 -15.83 -6.42
N ASP A 696 -5.03 -16.86 -6.44
CA ASP A 696 -4.40 -17.41 -5.24
C ASP A 696 -3.21 -16.57 -4.75
N TYR A 697 -2.74 -15.62 -5.55
CA TYR A 697 -1.59 -14.76 -5.26
C TYR A 697 -1.95 -13.26 -5.14
N ALA A 698 -3.23 -12.94 -5.18
CA ALA A 698 -3.77 -11.61 -4.90
C ALA A 698 -4.40 -11.59 -3.50
N ILE A 699 -4.08 -10.57 -2.71
CA ILE A 699 -4.69 -10.33 -1.40
C ILE A 699 -5.75 -9.24 -1.57
N PRO A 700 -7.04 -9.53 -1.35
CA PRO A 700 -8.08 -8.53 -1.48
C PRO A 700 -7.84 -7.32 -0.56
N SER A 701 -8.14 -6.13 -1.08
CA SER A 701 -8.09 -4.89 -0.31
C SER A 701 -9.00 -5.00 0.93
N SER A 702 -8.37 -4.88 2.09
CA SER A 702 -9.03 -4.96 3.38
C SER A 702 -8.18 -4.25 4.43
N TRP A 703 -8.84 -3.77 5.49
CA TRP A 703 -8.16 -3.36 6.71
C TRP A 703 -8.49 -4.29 7.86
#